data_AF-U3FXN9-F1
#
_entry.id   AF-U3FXN9-F1
#
_cell.length_a   1.000
_cell.length_b   1.000
_cell.length_c   1.000
_cell.angle_alpha   90.00
_cell.angle_beta   90.00
_cell.angle_gamma   90.00
#
_symmetry.space_group_name_H-M   'P 1'
#
loop_
_entity.id
_entity.type
_entity.pdbx_description
1 polymer ?
#
loop_
_entity_poly.entity_id
_entity_poly.type
_entity_poly.pdbx_seq_one_letter_code
_entity_poly.pdbx_strand_id
1 'polypeptide(L)'
;MTVKLDFEECLKDSPRFRASVELVEAEVSELETRLEKLLKLGTGLLESGRHYLTASRAFIVGICDLAHLGPPEPMMTECLEKFTVSLNHKLDSHAELLDAIQHTLQQQIQILVKEGLRGFREARREFWRGAESLEAALTHNAEVPRRRAQEAEEAGAALRTARAGYRGRALDYALQINVIEDKRKFDIMEFVLRLVEAQATHFQQGHEELSRLAQYRRELGSQLHQLVLNSAREKRDMEQRHVLLKQKELGGEEPEPGLREGPGGLVMEGHLFKRASNAFKTWSRRWFTIQSNQLVYQKKYKDPVTVVVDDLRLCTVKLCPDSERRFCFEVVSTSKSCFLQADSERLLQLWVSAVQSSIASAFSQAHLDDSPRGLGQGSGHLAIGSAATLGSGGMARGREPGGVGHVAAQVQSVDGNAQCCDCREPAPEWASINLGVTLCIECSGIHRSLGVHFSKVRSLTLDSWEPELVKLMCELGNVVINQIYEARVEAMAVKKPGPSCSRQEKEAWIQAKYVEKKFLTKLPEIRGRRGGRGPPRGQPPVPPKPSIRPRPGSLRSKPEPPSEDLGSLHPGALLFRASGHPPSLPTMADALAHGADVNWVNGGQENATPLIQATAANSLLACEFLLQNGANVNQADSAGRGPLHHATILGHTGLACLFLKRGADLGARDSEGRDPLTIAMETANADIVTLLRLAKMREAEAAQGQTGDETYLDIFRDFSLMASDDPEKLSRRSHDLHTL
;
A
#
# COMPACT_ATOMS: atom_id res chain seq x y z
N MET A 1 -48.22 -20.70 -26.26
CA MET A 1 -48.92 -21.86 -26.77
C MET A 1 -50.27 -21.33 -27.07
N THR A 2 -50.55 -21.19 -28.34
CA THR A 2 -51.87 -20.81 -28.84
C THR A 2 -52.75 -22.06 -29.02
N VAL A 3 -52.21 -23.23 -28.66
CA VAL A 3 -52.78 -24.55 -28.92
C VAL A 3 -53.09 -25.21 -27.58
N LYS A 4 -54.35 -25.12 -27.14
CA LYS A 4 -54.86 -26.07 -26.15
C LYS A 4 -54.93 -27.43 -26.83
N LEU A 5 -54.25 -28.43 -26.28
CA LEU A 5 -54.34 -29.78 -26.81
C LEU A 5 -55.72 -30.35 -26.48
N ASP A 6 -56.46 -30.70 -27.53
CA ASP A 6 -57.75 -31.34 -27.43
C ASP A 6 -57.58 -32.82 -27.09
N PHE A 7 -58.24 -33.25 -26.01
CA PHE A 7 -58.25 -34.64 -25.57
C PHE A 7 -58.81 -35.59 -26.65
N GLU A 8 -59.72 -35.13 -27.52
CA GLU A 8 -60.24 -35.96 -28.61
C GLU A 8 -59.16 -36.32 -29.64
N GLU A 9 -58.29 -35.37 -30.00
CA GLU A 9 -57.18 -35.61 -30.94
C GLU A 9 -56.06 -36.44 -30.29
N CYS A 10 -55.87 -36.34 -28.97
CA CYS A 10 -54.93 -37.17 -28.21
C CYS A 10 -55.27 -38.66 -28.35
N LEU A 11 -56.56 -39.02 -28.32
CA LEU A 11 -57.01 -40.40 -28.41
C LEU A 11 -56.89 -40.99 -29.82
N LYS A 12 -56.88 -40.13 -30.85
CA LYS A 12 -56.74 -40.50 -32.27
C LYS A 12 -55.27 -40.72 -32.68
N ASP A 13 -54.32 -40.15 -31.94
CA ASP A 13 -52.89 -40.15 -32.27
C ASP A 13 -52.60 -39.66 -33.71
N SER A 14 -53.29 -38.60 -34.13
CA SER A 14 -53.19 -38.08 -35.50
C SER A 14 -51.80 -37.44 -35.73
N PRO A 15 -51.30 -37.41 -36.98
CA PRO A 15 -50.09 -36.63 -37.31
C PRO A 15 -50.22 -35.15 -36.88
N ARG A 16 -51.43 -34.61 -36.91
CA ARG A 16 -51.75 -33.26 -36.41
C ARG A 16 -51.56 -33.13 -34.90
N PHE A 17 -51.99 -34.13 -34.12
CA PHE A 17 -51.72 -34.18 -32.68
C PHE A 17 -50.21 -34.22 -32.41
N ARG A 18 -49.45 -35.09 -33.10
CA ARG A 18 -48.00 -35.20 -32.94
C ARG A 18 -47.28 -33.88 -33.26
N ALA A 19 -47.62 -33.23 -34.37
CA ALA A 19 -47.07 -31.92 -34.71
C ALA A 19 -47.43 -30.83 -33.66
N SER A 20 -48.61 -30.92 -33.05
CA SER A 20 -49.03 -29.98 -32.00
C SER A 20 -48.24 -30.18 -30.71
N VAL A 21 -47.93 -31.44 -30.34
CA VAL A 21 -47.05 -31.77 -29.22
C VAL A 21 -45.64 -31.24 -29.45
N GLU A 22 -45.07 -31.46 -30.63
CA GLU A 22 -43.72 -30.95 -30.97
C GLU A 22 -43.64 -29.42 -30.89
N LEU A 23 -44.66 -28.72 -31.38
CA LEU A 23 -44.73 -27.25 -31.28
C LEU A 23 -44.74 -26.78 -29.82
N VAL A 24 -45.54 -27.42 -28.98
CA VAL A 24 -45.63 -27.13 -27.55
C VAL A 24 -44.29 -27.42 -26.86
N GLU A 25 -43.65 -28.55 -27.15
CA GLU A 25 -42.34 -28.89 -26.57
C GLU A 25 -41.27 -27.84 -26.88
N ALA A 26 -41.24 -27.33 -28.11
CA ALA A 26 -40.33 -26.25 -28.51
C ALA A 26 -40.60 -24.98 -27.69
N GLU A 27 -41.86 -24.62 -27.49
CA GLU A 27 -42.24 -23.47 -26.68
C GLU A 27 -41.90 -23.62 -25.18
N VAL A 28 -42.07 -24.80 -24.57
CA VAL A 28 -41.65 -25.03 -23.17
C VAL A 28 -40.15 -24.92 -23.03
N SER A 29 -39.40 -25.50 -23.97
CA SER A 29 -37.93 -25.47 -23.94
C SER A 29 -37.39 -24.04 -24.02
N GLU A 30 -38.01 -23.21 -24.86
CA GLU A 30 -37.69 -21.78 -24.95
C GLU A 30 -38.10 -21.02 -23.68
N LEU A 31 -39.27 -21.33 -23.10
CA LEU A 31 -39.72 -20.75 -21.83
C LEU A 31 -38.72 -21.05 -20.69
N GLU A 32 -38.31 -22.30 -20.53
CA GLU A 32 -37.34 -22.73 -19.53
C GLU A 32 -36.01 -21.97 -19.68
N THR A 33 -35.49 -21.91 -20.91
CA THR A 33 -34.26 -21.17 -21.23
C THR A 33 -34.36 -19.68 -20.86
N ARG A 34 -35.50 -19.05 -21.15
CA ARG A 34 -35.74 -17.63 -20.83
C ARG A 34 -35.86 -17.39 -19.33
N LEU A 35 -36.54 -18.26 -18.60
CA LEU A 35 -36.68 -18.16 -17.15
C LEU A 35 -35.33 -18.34 -16.45
N GLU A 36 -34.51 -19.29 -16.88
CA GLU A 36 -33.14 -19.46 -16.37
C GLU A 36 -32.25 -18.25 -16.67
N LYS A 37 -32.37 -17.69 -17.87
CA LYS A 37 -31.66 -16.44 -18.23
C LYS A 37 -32.11 -15.28 -17.33
N LEU A 38 -33.41 -15.18 -17.04
CA LEU A 38 -33.94 -14.16 -16.14
C LEU A 38 -33.41 -14.32 -14.71
N LEU A 39 -33.30 -15.56 -14.20
CA LEU A 39 -32.67 -15.84 -12.91
C LEU A 39 -31.22 -15.33 -12.87
N LYS A 40 -30.43 -15.65 -13.90
CA LYS A 40 -29.02 -15.18 -14.01
C LYS A 40 -28.92 -13.66 -14.02
N LEU A 41 -29.78 -12.99 -14.78
CA LEU A 41 -29.83 -11.52 -14.81
C LEU A 41 -30.26 -10.94 -13.46
N GLY A 42 -31.21 -11.58 -12.79
CA GLY A 42 -31.65 -11.20 -11.44
C GLY A 42 -30.52 -11.30 -10.41
N THR A 43 -29.72 -12.36 -10.45
CA THR A 43 -28.52 -12.48 -9.60
C THR A 43 -27.52 -11.35 -9.88
N GLY A 44 -27.23 -11.07 -11.16
CA GLY A 44 -26.34 -9.97 -11.53
C GLY A 44 -26.84 -8.58 -11.09
N LEU A 45 -28.16 -8.35 -11.15
CA LEU A 45 -28.80 -7.14 -10.62
C LEU A 45 -28.59 -7.01 -9.11
N LEU A 46 -28.81 -8.09 -8.35
CA LEU A 46 -28.67 -8.10 -6.89
C LEU A 46 -27.21 -7.88 -6.46
N GLU A 47 -26.26 -8.57 -7.11
CA GLU A 47 -24.83 -8.39 -6.83
C GLU A 47 -24.38 -6.96 -7.11
N SER A 48 -24.72 -6.42 -8.29
CA SER A 48 -24.36 -5.05 -8.66
C SER A 48 -25.02 -4.02 -7.75
N GLY A 49 -26.28 -4.24 -7.37
CA GLY A 49 -27.01 -3.41 -6.42
C GLY A 49 -26.35 -3.37 -5.05
N ARG A 50 -25.93 -4.52 -4.51
CA ARG A 50 -25.23 -4.59 -3.22
C ARG A 50 -23.89 -3.85 -3.26
N HIS A 51 -23.12 -4.00 -4.34
CA HIS A 51 -21.87 -3.24 -4.53
C HIS A 51 -22.13 -1.73 -4.60
N TYR A 52 -23.18 -1.29 -5.31
CA TYR A 52 -23.59 0.11 -5.36
C TYR A 52 -23.91 0.66 -3.97
N LEU A 53 -24.63 -0.10 -3.12
CA LEU A 53 -24.94 0.32 -1.76
C LEU A 53 -23.68 0.41 -0.88
N THR A 54 -22.77 -0.57 -0.96
CA THR A 54 -21.50 -0.53 -0.24
C THR A 54 -20.65 0.69 -0.63
N ALA A 55 -20.52 0.96 -1.93
CA ALA A 55 -19.80 2.12 -2.43
C ALA A 55 -20.46 3.44 -1.98
N SER A 56 -21.79 3.51 -2.01
CA SER A 56 -22.55 4.67 -1.56
C SER A 56 -22.38 4.95 -0.07
N ARG A 57 -22.34 3.91 0.77
CA ARG A 57 -22.06 4.06 2.21
C ARG A 57 -20.66 4.58 2.46
N ALA A 58 -19.66 4.00 1.79
CA ALA A 58 -18.28 4.47 1.89
C ALA A 58 -18.13 5.93 1.43
N PHE A 59 -18.84 6.33 0.38
CA PHE A 59 -18.87 7.71 -0.10
C PHE A 59 -19.43 8.68 0.95
N ILE A 60 -20.54 8.32 1.62
CA ILE A 60 -21.11 9.14 2.70
C ILE A 60 -20.12 9.30 3.85
N VAL A 61 -19.43 8.22 4.26
CA VAL A 61 -18.39 8.27 5.30
C VAL A 61 -17.26 9.21 4.87
N GLY A 62 -16.79 9.12 3.62
CA GLY A 62 -15.75 10.01 3.10
C GLY A 62 -16.14 11.50 3.10
N ILE A 63 -17.41 11.83 2.86
CA ILE A 63 -17.93 13.21 2.99
C ILE A 63 -17.82 13.68 4.44
N CYS A 64 -18.21 12.84 5.40
CA CYS A 64 -18.07 13.15 6.81
C CYS A 64 -16.60 13.35 7.18
N ASP A 65 -15.71 12.42 6.82
CA ASP A 65 -14.28 12.51 7.14
C ASP A 65 -13.65 13.80 6.61
N LEU A 66 -13.96 14.17 5.36
CA LEU A 66 -13.49 15.42 4.76
C LEU A 66 -13.91 16.65 5.58
N ALA A 67 -15.16 16.68 6.04
CA ALA A 67 -15.67 17.82 6.80
C ALA A 67 -15.13 17.89 8.24
N HIS A 68 -14.56 16.80 8.79
CA HIS A 68 -13.92 16.78 10.10
C HIS A 68 -12.43 17.20 10.09
N LEU A 69 -11.83 17.48 8.91
CA LEU A 69 -10.41 17.89 8.81
C LEU A 69 -10.11 19.32 9.32
N GLY A 70 -11.11 20.05 9.81
CA GLY A 70 -11.00 21.42 10.32
C GLY A 70 -11.40 21.56 11.79
N PRO A 71 -11.31 22.79 12.35
CA PRO A 71 -11.92 23.07 13.65
C PRO A 71 -13.43 22.81 13.59
N PRO A 72 -14.07 22.40 14.71
CA PRO A 72 -15.48 22.07 14.72
C PRO A 72 -16.34 23.31 14.44
N GLU A 73 -17.10 23.28 13.34
CA GLU A 73 -18.06 24.31 12.96
C GLU A 73 -19.51 23.84 13.23
N PRO A 74 -20.25 24.46 14.15
CA PRO A 74 -21.57 23.97 14.58
C PRO A 74 -22.59 23.77 13.44
N MET A 75 -22.61 24.69 12.47
CA MET A 75 -23.52 24.63 11.32
C MET A 75 -23.19 23.46 10.39
N MET A 76 -21.89 23.18 10.19
CA MET A 76 -21.43 22.05 9.38
C MET A 76 -21.76 20.72 10.07
N THR A 77 -21.55 20.62 11.39
CA THR A 77 -21.87 19.42 12.16
C THR A 77 -23.36 19.07 12.09
N GLU A 78 -24.25 20.03 12.32
CA GLU A 78 -25.71 19.82 12.25
C GLU A 78 -26.15 19.39 10.83
N CYS A 79 -25.55 20.01 9.80
CA CYS A 79 -25.81 19.67 8.39
C CYS A 79 -25.44 18.23 8.06
N LEU A 80 -24.23 17.82 8.45
CA LEU A 80 -23.75 16.47 8.22
C LEU A 80 -24.59 15.45 8.96
N GLU A 81 -24.97 15.71 10.22
CA GLU A 81 -25.81 14.79 10.99
C GLU A 81 -27.13 14.53 10.27
N LYS A 82 -27.86 15.59 9.92
CA LYS A 82 -29.18 15.47 9.27
C LYS A 82 -29.13 14.81 7.90
N PHE A 83 -28.16 15.20 7.05
CA PHE A 83 -28.06 14.62 5.71
C PHE A 83 -27.48 13.21 5.71
N THR A 84 -26.52 12.91 6.58
CA THR A 84 -25.94 11.56 6.69
C THR A 84 -26.98 10.56 7.14
N VAL A 85 -27.79 10.90 8.15
CA VAL A 85 -28.89 10.04 8.61
C VAL A 85 -29.89 9.78 7.48
N SER A 86 -30.32 10.84 6.78
CA SER A 86 -31.29 10.69 5.69
C SER A 86 -30.73 9.90 4.49
N LEU A 87 -29.47 10.11 4.12
CA LEU A 87 -28.82 9.37 3.05
C LEU A 87 -28.68 7.88 3.40
N ASN A 88 -28.26 7.56 4.63
CA ASN A 88 -28.17 6.17 5.08
C ASN A 88 -29.54 5.49 5.10
N HIS A 89 -30.59 6.18 5.57
CA HIS A 89 -31.95 5.64 5.54
C HIS A 89 -32.41 5.26 4.12
N LYS A 90 -32.03 6.03 3.09
CA LYS A 90 -32.33 5.65 1.69
C LYS A 90 -31.56 4.44 1.23
N LEU A 91 -30.31 4.30 1.66
CA LEU A 91 -29.50 3.11 1.34
C LEU A 91 -30.04 1.87 2.05
N ASP A 92 -30.57 2.01 3.25
CA ASP A 92 -31.24 0.94 3.99
C ASP A 92 -32.54 0.52 3.26
N SER A 93 -33.41 1.47 2.91
CA SER A 93 -34.62 1.23 2.10
C SER A 93 -34.32 0.57 0.74
N HIS A 94 -33.22 0.95 0.09
CA HIS A 94 -32.80 0.32 -1.17
C HIS A 94 -32.30 -1.13 -0.92
N ALA A 95 -31.63 -1.41 0.19
CA ALA A 95 -31.28 -2.77 0.55
C ALA A 95 -32.53 -3.65 0.73
N GLU A 96 -33.56 -3.14 1.41
CA GLU A 96 -34.86 -3.81 1.56
C GLU A 96 -35.52 -4.08 0.19
N LEU A 97 -35.43 -3.14 -0.76
CA LEU A 97 -35.89 -3.33 -2.14
C LEU A 97 -35.16 -4.50 -2.81
N LEU A 98 -33.84 -4.59 -2.69
CA LEU A 98 -33.07 -5.69 -3.28
C LEU A 98 -33.46 -7.04 -2.65
N ASP A 99 -33.68 -7.08 -1.34
CA ASP A 99 -34.12 -8.29 -0.65
C ASP A 99 -35.54 -8.71 -1.08
N ALA A 100 -36.46 -7.76 -1.28
CA ALA A 100 -37.79 -8.02 -1.83
C ALA A 100 -37.74 -8.55 -3.28
N ILE A 101 -36.85 -8.00 -4.12
CA ILE A 101 -36.60 -8.50 -5.48
C ILE A 101 -36.05 -9.92 -5.42
N GLN A 102 -35.08 -10.19 -4.55
CA GLN A 102 -34.50 -11.52 -4.38
C GLN A 102 -35.54 -12.55 -3.95
N HIS A 103 -36.37 -12.22 -2.96
CA HIS A 103 -37.45 -13.09 -2.49
C HIS A 103 -38.44 -13.39 -3.63
N THR A 104 -38.83 -12.38 -4.39
CA THR A 104 -39.76 -12.52 -5.52
C THR A 104 -39.18 -13.40 -6.64
N LEU A 105 -37.88 -13.24 -6.94
CA LEU A 105 -37.17 -14.06 -7.92
C LEU A 105 -37.13 -15.55 -7.51
N GLN A 106 -36.88 -15.81 -6.23
CA GLN A 106 -36.89 -17.15 -5.67
C GLN A 106 -38.30 -17.76 -5.66
N GLN A 107 -39.29 -17.03 -5.15
CA GLN A 107 -40.64 -17.55 -4.96
C GLN A 107 -41.38 -17.77 -6.27
N GLN A 108 -41.21 -16.91 -7.27
CA GLN A 108 -41.99 -16.99 -8.51
C GLN A 108 -41.21 -17.68 -9.63
N ILE A 109 -40.03 -17.18 -9.97
CA ILE A 109 -39.30 -17.67 -11.15
C ILE A 109 -38.57 -18.99 -10.84
N GLN A 110 -37.86 -19.08 -9.73
CA GLN A 110 -37.11 -20.29 -9.40
C GLN A 110 -38.02 -21.49 -9.09
N ILE A 111 -39.14 -21.27 -8.38
CA ILE A 111 -40.14 -22.33 -8.14
C ILE A 111 -40.81 -22.74 -9.45
N LEU A 112 -41.14 -21.81 -10.35
CA LEU A 112 -41.73 -22.14 -11.66
C LEU A 112 -40.80 -23.05 -12.48
N VAL A 113 -39.50 -22.75 -12.54
CA VAL A 113 -38.52 -23.56 -13.27
C VAL A 113 -38.31 -24.93 -12.62
N LYS A 114 -38.21 -24.99 -11.30
CA LYS A 114 -37.91 -26.24 -10.58
C LYS A 114 -39.12 -27.15 -10.45
N GLU A 115 -40.18 -26.66 -9.83
CA GLU A 115 -41.37 -27.45 -9.49
C GLU A 115 -42.45 -27.33 -10.57
N GLY A 116 -42.66 -26.12 -11.12
CA GLY A 116 -43.74 -25.86 -12.10
C GLY A 116 -43.59 -26.64 -13.42
N LEU A 117 -42.37 -26.93 -13.85
CA LEU A 117 -42.09 -27.72 -15.06
C LEU A 117 -41.87 -29.22 -14.79
N ARG A 118 -41.78 -29.64 -13.52
CA ARG A 118 -41.44 -31.03 -13.17
C ARG A 118 -42.46 -32.04 -13.70
N GLY A 119 -43.75 -31.79 -13.45
CA GLY A 119 -44.83 -32.68 -13.89
C GLY A 119 -44.86 -32.87 -15.41
N PHE A 120 -44.56 -31.82 -16.18
CA PHE A 120 -44.43 -31.91 -17.63
C PHE A 120 -43.22 -32.70 -18.08
N ARG A 121 -42.05 -32.51 -17.47
CA ARG A 121 -40.84 -33.30 -17.82
C ARG A 121 -41.06 -34.79 -17.58
N GLU A 122 -41.76 -35.13 -16.49
CA GLU A 122 -42.12 -36.51 -16.16
C GLU A 122 -43.16 -37.07 -17.16
N ALA A 123 -44.26 -36.35 -17.41
CA ALA A 123 -45.30 -36.78 -18.36
C ALA A 123 -44.77 -36.91 -19.80
N ARG A 124 -43.88 -36.00 -20.24
CA ARG A 124 -43.20 -36.07 -21.54
C ARG A 124 -42.43 -37.38 -21.69
N ARG A 125 -41.64 -37.74 -20.67
CA ARG A 125 -40.82 -38.96 -20.67
C ARG A 125 -41.70 -40.20 -20.77
N GLU A 126 -42.78 -40.25 -20.00
CA GLU A 126 -43.72 -41.38 -20.03
C GLU A 126 -44.46 -41.46 -21.37
N PHE A 127 -44.89 -40.32 -21.93
CA PHE A 127 -45.56 -40.25 -23.23
C PHE A 127 -44.70 -40.86 -24.35
N TRP A 128 -43.44 -40.44 -24.48
CA TRP A 128 -42.53 -40.95 -25.52
C TRP A 128 -42.19 -42.43 -25.32
N ARG A 129 -42.00 -42.89 -24.08
CA ARG A 129 -41.84 -44.32 -23.77
C ARG A 129 -43.09 -45.12 -24.17
N GLY A 130 -44.27 -44.56 -23.93
CA GLY A 130 -45.54 -45.15 -24.34
C GLY A 130 -45.68 -45.22 -25.87
N ALA A 131 -45.22 -44.19 -26.59
CA ALA A 131 -45.24 -44.14 -28.04
C ALA A 131 -44.33 -45.22 -28.66
N GLU A 132 -43.08 -45.34 -28.19
CA GLU A 132 -42.15 -46.39 -28.62
C GLU A 132 -42.71 -47.79 -28.38
N SER A 133 -43.30 -48.03 -27.20
CA SER A 133 -43.93 -49.31 -26.87
C SER A 133 -45.14 -49.62 -27.76
N LEU A 134 -45.93 -48.61 -28.14
CA LEU A 134 -47.05 -48.77 -29.05
C LEU A 134 -46.58 -49.09 -30.48
N GLU A 135 -45.54 -48.41 -30.95
CA GLU A 135 -44.95 -48.65 -32.27
C GLU A 135 -44.37 -50.07 -32.37
N ALA A 136 -43.63 -50.53 -31.37
CA ALA A 136 -43.12 -51.90 -31.32
C ALA A 136 -44.25 -52.95 -31.33
N ALA A 137 -45.33 -52.71 -30.57
CA ALA A 137 -46.48 -53.61 -30.53
C ALA A 137 -47.26 -53.62 -31.86
N LEU A 138 -47.34 -52.48 -32.56
CA LEU A 138 -47.95 -52.38 -33.89
C LEU A 138 -47.16 -53.17 -34.93
N THR A 139 -45.84 -53.00 -34.97
CA THR A 139 -44.95 -53.71 -35.89
C THR A 139 -45.01 -55.21 -35.64
N HIS A 140 -44.89 -55.65 -34.38
CA HIS A 140 -45.00 -57.06 -34.03
C HIS A 140 -46.35 -57.65 -34.44
N ASN A 141 -47.47 -56.96 -34.17
CA ASN A 141 -48.78 -57.43 -34.57
C ASN A 141 -48.96 -57.52 -36.10
N ALA A 142 -48.35 -56.60 -36.87
CA ALA A 142 -48.43 -56.57 -38.32
C ALA A 142 -47.59 -57.67 -39.00
N GLU A 143 -46.43 -58.03 -38.43
CA GLU A 143 -45.50 -58.99 -39.01
C GLU A 143 -45.85 -60.46 -38.73
N VAL A 144 -46.71 -60.74 -37.74
CA VAL A 144 -47.11 -62.11 -37.40
C VAL A 144 -47.86 -62.77 -38.58
N PRO A 145 -47.36 -63.88 -39.14
CA PRO A 145 -48.01 -64.54 -40.27
C PRO A 145 -49.38 -65.12 -39.91
N ARG A 146 -50.39 -64.95 -40.77
CA ARG A 146 -51.78 -65.46 -40.57
C ARG A 146 -51.88 -66.94 -40.21
N ARG A 147 -50.92 -67.76 -40.62
CA ARG A 147 -50.85 -69.20 -40.31
C ARG A 147 -50.61 -69.51 -38.82
N ARG A 148 -50.13 -68.54 -38.02
CA ARG A 148 -49.85 -68.67 -36.59
C ARG A 148 -50.91 -67.97 -35.76
N ALA A 149 -52.11 -68.56 -35.70
CA ALA A 149 -53.28 -67.92 -35.08
C ALA A 149 -53.08 -67.56 -33.60
N GLN A 150 -52.43 -68.43 -32.82
CA GLN A 150 -52.22 -68.21 -31.39
C GLN A 150 -51.20 -67.09 -31.10
N GLU A 151 -50.06 -67.06 -31.82
CA GLU A 151 -49.09 -65.95 -31.75
C GLU A 151 -49.74 -64.61 -32.17
N ALA A 152 -50.65 -64.64 -33.15
CA ALA A 152 -51.36 -63.43 -33.60
C ALA A 152 -52.35 -62.90 -32.53
N GLU A 153 -53.00 -63.80 -31.79
CA GLU A 153 -53.91 -63.43 -30.69
C GLU A 153 -53.14 -62.83 -29.50
N GLU A 154 -51.99 -63.41 -29.15
CA GLU A 154 -51.07 -62.89 -28.13
C GLU A 154 -50.53 -61.51 -28.52
N ALA A 155 -50.07 -61.34 -29.76
CA ALA A 155 -49.64 -60.04 -30.28
C ALA A 155 -50.77 -59.01 -30.27
N GLY A 156 -52.01 -59.41 -30.57
CA GLY A 156 -53.19 -58.56 -30.50
C GLY A 156 -53.56 -58.14 -29.07
N ALA A 157 -53.40 -59.04 -28.09
CA ALA A 157 -53.56 -58.72 -26.68
C ALA A 157 -52.50 -57.71 -26.21
N ALA A 158 -51.23 -57.92 -26.57
CA ALA A 158 -50.13 -56.99 -26.27
C ALA A 158 -50.38 -55.60 -26.89
N LEU A 159 -50.86 -55.53 -28.14
CA LEU A 159 -51.22 -54.28 -28.80
C LEU A 159 -52.35 -53.53 -28.09
N ARG A 160 -53.40 -54.24 -27.63
CA ARG A 160 -54.49 -53.62 -26.86
C ARG A 160 -53.98 -52.99 -25.57
N THR A 161 -53.11 -53.67 -24.84
CA THR A 161 -52.47 -53.16 -23.62
C THR A 161 -51.59 -51.95 -23.91
N ALA A 162 -50.73 -52.03 -24.94
CA ALA A 162 -49.87 -50.91 -25.34
C ALA A 162 -50.68 -49.68 -25.74
N ARG A 163 -51.78 -49.86 -26.49
CA ARG A 163 -52.69 -48.77 -26.91
C ARG A 163 -53.42 -48.13 -25.73
N ALA A 164 -53.92 -48.92 -24.79
CA ALA A 164 -54.55 -48.41 -23.57
C ALA A 164 -53.55 -47.60 -22.72
N GLY A 165 -52.34 -48.13 -22.53
CA GLY A 165 -51.27 -47.45 -21.81
C GLY A 165 -50.82 -46.14 -22.50
N TYR A 166 -50.67 -46.15 -23.82
CA TYR A 166 -50.34 -44.93 -24.58
C TYR A 166 -51.42 -43.85 -24.43
N ARG A 167 -52.70 -44.21 -24.56
CA ARG A 167 -53.81 -43.26 -24.40
C ARG A 167 -53.84 -42.59 -23.04
N GLY A 168 -53.62 -43.35 -21.96
CA GLY A 168 -53.51 -42.79 -20.61
C GLY A 168 -52.38 -41.75 -20.52
N ARG A 169 -51.19 -42.12 -20.98
CA ARG A 169 -50.02 -41.22 -20.96
C ARG A 169 -50.19 -39.99 -21.86
N ALA A 170 -50.89 -40.12 -22.99
CA ALA A 170 -51.21 -39.00 -23.88
C ALA A 170 -52.18 -38.00 -23.23
N LEU A 171 -53.19 -38.49 -22.49
CA LEU A 171 -54.11 -37.63 -21.73
C LEU A 171 -53.38 -36.93 -20.57
N ASP A 172 -52.55 -37.65 -19.83
CA ASP A 172 -51.74 -37.07 -18.74
C ASP A 172 -50.82 -35.97 -19.28
N TYR A 173 -50.19 -36.22 -20.44
CA TYR A 173 -49.30 -35.25 -21.04
C TYR A 173 -50.03 -34.00 -21.56
N ALA A 174 -51.17 -34.18 -22.23
CA ALA A 174 -52.03 -33.08 -22.67
C ALA A 174 -52.54 -32.24 -21.48
N LEU A 175 -52.87 -32.88 -20.35
CA LEU A 175 -53.22 -32.18 -19.12
C LEU A 175 -52.06 -31.32 -18.60
N GLN A 176 -50.86 -31.87 -18.48
CA GLN A 176 -49.69 -31.13 -17.99
C GLN A 176 -49.34 -29.94 -18.88
N ILE A 177 -49.50 -30.08 -20.20
CA ILE A 177 -49.30 -29.01 -21.17
C ILE A 177 -50.27 -27.85 -20.92
N ASN A 178 -51.57 -28.15 -20.79
CA ASN A 178 -52.59 -27.15 -20.55
C ASN A 178 -52.37 -26.44 -19.19
N VAL A 179 -51.96 -27.17 -18.15
CA VAL A 179 -51.66 -26.61 -16.82
C VAL A 179 -50.49 -25.61 -16.89
N ILE A 180 -49.40 -25.94 -17.59
CA ILE A 180 -48.25 -25.03 -17.72
C ILE A 180 -48.61 -23.77 -18.51
N GLU A 181 -49.45 -23.90 -19.53
CA GLU A 181 -49.87 -22.75 -20.34
C GLU A 181 -50.59 -21.69 -19.49
N ASP A 182 -51.46 -22.12 -18.60
CA ASP A 182 -52.16 -21.22 -17.71
C ASP A 182 -51.22 -20.73 -16.58
N LYS A 183 -50.42 -21.63 -16.00
CA LYS A 183 -49.47 -21.32 -14.92
C LYS A 183 -48.43 -20.26 -15.27
N ARG A 184 -47.82 -20.35 -16.46
CA ARG A 184 -46.81 -19.37 -16.89
C ARG A 184 -47.35 -17.94 -16.99
N LYS A 185 -48.65 -17.77 -17.31
CA LYS A 185 -49.24 -16.45 -17.52
C LYS A 185 -49.34 -15.70 -16.19
N PHE A 186 -49.95 -16.32 -15.19
CA PHE A 186 -50.16 -15.63 -13.91
C PHE A 186 -48.88 -15.54 -13.06
N ASP A 187 -48.00 -16.55 -13.07
CA ASP A 187 -46.74 -16.49 -12.29
C ASP A 187 -45.82 -15.35 -12.80
N ILE A 188 -45.77 -15.12 -14.12
CA ILE A 188 -44.99 -14.02 -14.71
C ILE A 188 -45.64 -12.66 -14.39
N MET A 189 -46.97 -12.56 -14.46
CA MET A 189 -47.68 -11.33 -14.11
C MET A 189 -47.52 -10.99 -12.63
N GLU A 190 -47.62 -11.98 -11.74
CA GLU A 190 -47.42 -11.81 -10.29
C GLU A 190 -45.96 -11.41 -9.98
N PHE A 191 -44.99 -11.99 -10.68
CA PHE A 191 -43.59 -11.58 -10.58
C PHE A 191 -43.40 -10.09 -10.91
N VAL A 192 -43.94 -9.63 -12.04
CA VAL A 192 -43.81 -8.21 -12.46
C VAL A 192 -44.55 -7.28 -11.49
N LEU A 193 -45.75 -7.66 -11.04
CA LEU A 193 -46.52 -6.87 -10.08
C LEU A 193 -45.72 -6.63 -8.79
N ARG A 194 -45.13 -7.69 -8.22
CA ARG A 194 -44.33 -7.57 -6.99
C ARG A 194 -43.09 -6.70 -7.14
N LEU A 195 -42.44 -6.73 -8.31
CA LEU A 195 -41.31 -5.83 -8.58
C LEU A 195 -41.74 -4.36 -8.56
N VAL A 196 -42.88 -4.05 -9.17
CA VAL A 196 -43.43 -2.69 -9.22
C VAL A 196 -43.87 -2.22 -7.82
N GLU A 197 -44.54 -3.09 -7.05
CA GLU A 197 -44.93 -2.80 -5.68
C GLU A 197 -43.73 -2.49 -4.78
N ALA A 198 -42.67 -3.30 -4.85
CA ALA A 198 -41.45 -3.06 -4.08
C ALA A 198 -40.79 -1.72 -4.45
N GLN A 199 -40.74 -1.38 -5.74
CA GLN A 199 -40.24 -0.07 -6.17
C GLN A 199 -41.12 1.08 -5.66
N ALA A 200 -42.44 0.95 -5.74
CA ALA A 200 -43.36 1.97 -5.25
C ALA A 200 -43.15 2.24 -3.75
N THR A 201 -42.98 1.20 -2.94
CA THR A 201 -42.65 1.33 -1.51
C THR A 201 -41.33 2.06 -1.29
N HIS A 202 -40.27 1.68 -2.01
CA HIS A 202 -38.97 2.34 -1.91
C HIS A 202 -39.04 3.84 -2.24
N PHE A 203 -39.69 4.19 -3.36
CA PHE A 203 -39.83 5.60 -3.75
C PHE A 203 -40.70 6.39 -2.79
N GLN A 204 -41.76 5.80 -2.24
CA GLN A 204 -42.63 6.44 -1.25
C GLN A 204 -41.85 6.79 0.02
N GLN A 205 -41.13 5.83 0.61
CA GLN A 205 -40.28 6.07 1.78
C GLN A 205 -39.20 7.13 1.49
N GLY A 206 -38.55 7.01 0.32
CA GLY A 206 -37.56 7.98 -0.13
C GLY A 206 -38.11 9.40 -0.26
N HIS A 207 -39.34 9.55 -0.76
CA HIS A 207 -40.02 10.82 -0.92
C HIS A 207 -40.40 11.45 0.43
N GLU A 208 -40.98 10.67 1.36
CA GLU A 208 -41.37 11.14 2.68
C GLU A 208 -40.18 11.74 3.46
N GLU A 209 -39.04 11.06 3.44
CA GLU A 209 -37.82 11.53 4.08
C GLU A 209 -37.24 12.80 3.43
N LEU A 210 -37.24 12.90 2.09
CA LEU A 210 -36.77 14.11 1.40
C LEU A 210 -37.70 15.32 1.64
N SER A 211 -38.99 15.05 1.80
CA SER A 211 -40.00 16.05 2.10
C SER A 211 -39.81 16.61 3.53
N ARG A 212 -39.48 15.77 4.52
CA ARG A 212 -39.12 16.21 5.88
C ARG A 212 -37.90 17.14 5.89
N LEU A 213 -36.90 16.87 5.04
CA LEU A 213 -35.70 17.71 4.91
C LEU A 213 -35.87 18.94 4.01
N ALA A 214 -37.02 19.13 3.36
CA ALA A 214 -37.20 20.20 2.37
C ALA A 214 -37.10 21.60 2.98
N GLN A 215 -37.58 21.80 4.21
CA GLN A 215 -37.42 23.06 4.93
C GLN A 215 -35.95 23.34 5.27
N TYR A 216 -35.29 22.36 5.91
CA TYR A 216 -33.89 22.49 6.31
C TYR A 216 -32.97 22.79 5.12
N ARG A 217 -33.16 22.13 3.96
CA ARG A 217 -32.39 22.41 2.74
C ARG A 217 -32.51 23.85 2.27
N ARG A 218 -33.70 24.46 2.37
CA ARG A 218 -33.92 25.86 1.97
C ARG A 218 -33.24 26.83 2.94
N GLU A 219 -33.37 26.57 4.25
CA GLU A 219 -32.74 27.38 5.29
C GLU A 219 -31.22 27.33 5.18
N LEU A 220 -30.63 26.13 5.04
CA LEU A 220 -29.19 25.95 4.84
C LEU A 220 -28.70 26.64 3.56
N GLY A 221 -29.45 26.54 2.47
CA GLY A 221 -29.11 27.22 1.21
C GLY A 221 -29.04 28.75 1.36
N SER A 222 -29.98 29.33 2.11
CA SER A 222 -29.98 30.77 2.44
C SER A 222 -28.77 31.16 3.30
N GLN A 223 -28.50 30.38 4.36
CA GLN A 223 -27.34 30.61 5.24
C GLN A 223 -26.02 30.52 4.48
N LEU A 224 -25.87 29.50 3.63
CA LEU A 224 -24.67 29.32 2.79
C LEU A 224 -24.47 30.51 1.84
N HIS A 225 -25.54 30.98 1.21
CA HIS A 225 -25.47 32.16 0.34
C HIS A 225 -24.97 33.40 1.12
N GLN A 226 -25.50 33.61 2.33
CA GLN A 226 -25.06 34.72 3.18
C GLN A 226 -23.58 34.60 3.59
N LEU A 227 -23.11 33.39 3.91
CA LEU A 227 -21.70 33.15 4.25
C LEU A 227 -20.77 33.46 3.09
N VAL A 228 -21.14 33.10 1.86
CA VAL A 228 -20.36 33.41 0.66
C VAL A 228 -20.25 34.92 0.45
N LEU A 229 -21.34 35.67 0.64
CA LEU A 229 -21.32 37.14 0.55
C LEU A 229 -20.43 37.77 1.63
N ASN A 230 -20.53 37.29 2.87
CA ASN A 230 -19.71 37.77 3.98
C ASN A 230 -18.23 37.50 3.73
N SER A 231 -17.87 36.30 3.27
CA SER A 231 -16.49 35.91 2.94
C SER A 231 -15.93 36.75 1.79
N ALA A 232 -16.73 37.02 0.74
CA ALA A 232 -16.30 37.89 -0.36
C ALA A 232 -16.03 39.33 0.10
N ARG A 233 -16.87 39.86 1.00
CA ARG A 233 -16.65 41.18 1.61
C ARG A 233 -15.38 41.22 2.45
N GLU A 234 -15.17 40.24 3.32
CA GLU A 234 -13.99 40.16 4.17
C GLU A 234 -12.71 40.03 3.34
N LYS A 235 -12.72 39.20 2.29
CA LYS A 235 -11.61 39.06 1.34
C LYS A 235 -11.26 40.42 0.71
N ARG A 236 -12.27 41.17 0.23
CA ARG A 236 -12.06 42.50 -0.35
C ARG A 236 -11.43 43.46 0.66
N ASP A 237 -11.93 43.48 1.89
CA ASP A 237 -11.40 44.33 2.96
C ASP A 237 -9.94 43.96 3.30
N MET A 238 -9.61 42.65 3.32
CA MET A 238 -8.23 42.17 3.50
C MET A 238 -7.32 42.56 2.34
N GLU A 239 -7.77 42.42 1.09
CA GLU A 239 -7.01 42.82 -0.10
C GLU A 239 -6.71 44.32 -0.10
N GLN A 240 -7.68 45.15 0.28
CA GLN A 240 -7.47 46.59 0.41
C GLN A 240 -6.42 46.94 1.48
N ARG A 241 -6.51 46.32 2.67
CA ARG A 241 -5.50 46.50 3.73
C ARG A 241 -4.11 46.06 3.26
N HIS A 242 -4.01 44.92 2.58
CA HIS A 242 -2.75 44.40 2.04
C HIS A 242 -2.11 45.37 1.03
N VAL A 243 -2.90 45.98 0.13
CA VAL A 243 -2.39 47.00 -0.82
C VAL A 243 -1.89 48.23 -0.08
N LEU A 244 -2.62 48.70 0.94
CA LEU A 244 -2.21 49.87 1.74
C LEU A 244 -0.89 49.64 2.48
N LEU A 245 -0.73 48.47 3.12
CA LEU A 245 0.52 48.10 3.80
C LEU A 245 1.71 48.08 2.81
N LYS A 246 1.49 47.55 1.59
CA LYS A 246 2.49 47.57 0.51
C LYS A 246 2.91 48.96 0.06
N GLN A 247 1.98 49.92 0.08
CA GLN A 247 2.25 51.28 -0.41
C GLN A 247 2.83 52.20 0.65
N LYS A 248 2.51 52.01 1.93
CA LYS A 248 2.81 52.99 2.99
C LYS A 248 3.79 52.53 4.07
N GLU A 249 3.86 51.23 4.37
CA GLU A 249 4.51 50.76 5.61
C GLU A 249 5.52 49.62 5.42
N LEU A 250 5.78 49.23 4.17
CA LEU A 250 6.72 48.17 3.82
C LEU A 250 8.18 48.67 3.74
N GLY A 251 8.56 49.59 4.63
CA GLY A 251 9.92 50.12 4.70
C GLY A 251 10.92 48.97 4.65
N GLY A 252 11.92 49.06 3.77
CA GLY A 252 12.95 48.02 3.59
C GLY A 252 13.98 47.96 4.73
N GLU A 253 13.64 48.54 5.89
CA GLU A 253 14.48 48.46 7.08
C GLU A 253 14.32 47.09 7.71
N GLU A 254 15.45 46.46 8.05
CA GLU A 254 15.46 45.17 8.72
C GLU A 254 14.69 45.28 10.05
N PRO A 255 13.80 44.32 10.38
CA PRO A 255 13.00 44.38 11.60
C PRO A 255 13.92 44.46 12.82
N GLU A 256 13.82 45.53 13.61
CA GLU A 256 14.64 45.70 14.80
C GLU A 256 14.19 44.67 15.88
N PRO A 257 15.07 43.74 16.28
CA PRO A 257 14.79 42.83 17.39
C PRO A 257 14.69 43.65 18.68
N GLY A 258 13.47 43.81 19.19
CA GLY A 258 13.21 44.52 20.44
C GLY A 258 13.75 43.75 21.63
N LEU A 259 14.64 44.36 22.41
CA LEU A 259 15.04 43.84 23.72
C LEU A 259 13.83 43.84 24.67
N ARG A 260 13.52 42.68 25.24
CA ARG A 260 12.43 42.52 26.21
C ARG A 260 12.97 41.94 27.52
N GLU A 261 12.47 42.40 28.65
CA GLU A 261 12.71 41.75 29.94
C GLU A 261 11.74 40.57 30.09
N GLY A 262 12.28 39.35 30.11
CA GLY A 262 11.52 38.12 30.35
C GLY A 262 11.71 37.59 31.77
N PRO A 263 10.93 36.58 32.18
CA PRO A 263 10.96 36.01 33.54
C PRO A 263 12.29 35.35 33.96
N GLY A 264 13.32 35.34 33.09
CA GLY A 264 14.66 34.82 33.35
C GLY A 264 15.79 35.76 32.90
N GLY A 265 15.50 37.06 32.74
CA GLY A 265 16.47 38.08 32.30
C GLY A 265 16.18 38.66 30.92
N LEU A 266 17.19 39.27 30.33
CA LEU A 266 17.11 39.96 29.04
C LEU A 266 16.90 38.97 27.89
N VAL A 267 15.83 39.14 27.11
CA VAL A 267 15.49 38.30 25.96
C VAL A 267 15.62 39.11 24.67
N MET A 268 16.42 38.58 23.74
CA MET A 268 16.56 39.09 22.39
C MET A 268 16.58 37.91 21.43
N GLU A 269 15.80 38.00 20.35
CA GLU A 269 15.72 36.97 19.32
C GLU A 269 15.88 37.56 17.93
N GLY A 270 16.49 36.80 17.02
CA GLY A 270 16.65 37.23 15.63
C GLY A 270 17.70 36.42 14.87
N HIS A 271 17.84 36.71 13.58
CA HIS A 271 18.78 35.98 12.74
C HIS A 271 20.21 36.51 12.88
N LEU A 272 21.18 35.60 12.96
CA LEU A 272 22.60 35.89 12.78
C LEU A 272 23.23 34.80 11.89
N PHE A 273 24.35 35.15 11.25
CA PHE A 273 25.21 34.16 10.60
C PHE A 273 26.26 33.66 11.58
N LYS A 274 26.38 32.33 11.71
CA LYS A 274 27.38 31.64 12.55
C LYS A 274 28.44 30.99 11.69
N ARG A 275 29.71 31.17 12.05
CA ARG A 275 30.83 30.41 11.47
C ARG A 275 30.95 29.03 12.11
N ALA A 276 31.20 28.01 11.31
CA ALA A 276 31.56 26.68 11.78
C ALA A 276 32.97 26.69 12.39
N SER A 277 33.17 25.88 13.43
CA SER A 277 34.47 25.72 14.11
C SER A 277 35.35 24.64 13.47
N ASN A 278 34.92 24.06 12.35
CA ASN A 278 35.65 23.04 11.60
C ASN A 278 36.66 23.67 10.62
N ALA A 279 37.53 22.84 10.04
CA ALA A 279 38.61 23.29 9.13
C ALA A 279 38.11 24.10 7.93
N PHE A 280 36.86 23.87 7.47
CA PHE A 280 36.26 24.51 6.31
C PHE A 280 35.53 25.84 6.61
N LYS A 281 35.53 26.33 7.87
CA LYS A 281 35.10 27.69 8.30
C LYS A 281 33.83 28.24 7.59
N THR A 282 32.82 27.40 7.36
CA THR A 282 31.61 27.78 6.62
C THR A 282 30.67 28.67 7.44
N TRP A 283 29.90 29.53 6.79
CA TRP A 283 28.94 30.44 7.45
C TRP A 283 27.50 30.01 7.21
N SER A 284 26.68 30.03 8.26
CA SER A 284 25.27 29.61 8.16
C SER A 284 24.33 30.50 8.97
N ARG A 285 23.18 30.87 8.38
CA ARG A 285 22.16 31.69 9.05
C ARG A 285 21.34 30.83 10.02
N ARG A 286 21.14 31.32 11.24
CA ARG A 286 20.37 30.64 12.30
C ARG A 286 19.54 31.66 13.08
N TRP A 287 18.45 31.20 13.69
CA TRP A 287 17.64 32.01 14.61
C TRP A 287 18.27 31.93 15.99
N PHE A 288 18.84 33.02 16.48
CA PHE A 288 19.47 33.11 17.79
C PHE A 288 18.49 33.64 18.82
N THR A 289 18.65 33.16 20.05
CA THR A 289 17.91 33.65 21.21
C THR A 289 18.87 33.78 22.38
N ILE A 290 18.84 34.94 23.03
CA ILE A 290 19.44 35.14 24.36
C ILE A 290 18.32 34.88 25.36
N GLN A 291 18.48 33.88 26.22
CA GLN A 291 17.50 33.56 27.26
C GLN A 291 18.20 32.91 28.44
N SER A 292 17.83 33.27 29.67
CA SER A 292 18.34 32.65 30.90
C SER A 292 19.87 32.61 30.99
N ASN A 293 20.54 33.70 30.59
CA ASN A 293 22.01 33.83 30.54
C ASN A 293 22.71 32.84 29.59
N GLN A 294 21.98 32.27 28.63
CA GLN A 294 22.50 31.40 27.58
C GLN A 294 22.34 32.06 26.21
N LEU A 295 23.29 31.76 25.32
CA LEU A 295 23.16 32.07 23.91
C LEU A 295 22.88 30.78 23.14
N VAL A 296 21.68 30.68 22.57
CA VAL A 296 21.22 29.49 21.85
C VAL A 296 20.81 29.82 20.42
N TYR A 297 20.76 28.82 19.54
CA TYR A 297 20.17 28.97 18.21
C TYR A 297 19.29 27.78 17.79
N GLN A 298 18.39 28.03 16.84
CA GLN A 298 17.58 27.03 16.14
C GLN A 298 17.79 27.15 14.62
N LYS A 299 17.67 26.03 13.88
CA LYS A 299 17.77 26.06 12.40
C LYS A 299 16.42 26.35 11.76
N LYS A 300 15.34 25.78 12.28
CA LYS A 300 13.95 25.99 11.86
C LYS A 300 13.05 26.19 13.08
N TYR A 301 11.85 26.72 12.86
CA TYR A 301 10.83 26.87 13.89
C TYR A 301 10.48 25.51 14.51
N LYS A 302 10.56 25.42 15.86
CA LYS A 302 10.39 24.21 16.69
C LYS A 302 11.54 23.18 16.65
N ASP A 303 12.70 23.52 16.09
CA ASP A 303 13.88 22.68 16.28
C ASP A 303 14.38 22.76 17.74
N PRO A 304 14.99 21.69 18.28
CA PRO A 304 15.63 21.77 19.59
C PRO A 304 16.73 22.85 19.60
N VAL A 305 16.72 23.69 20.63
CA VAL A 305 17.70 24.77 20.80
C VAL A 305 19.11 24.18 20.96
N THR A 306 20.05 24.64 20.13
CA THR A 306 21.47 24.32 20.29
C THR A 306 22.12 25.39 21.15
N VAL A 307 22.67 24.98 22.31
CA VAL A 307 23.39 25.89 23.19
C VAL A 307 24.77 26.20 22.59
N VAL A 308 24.99 27.46 22.26
CA VAL A 308 26.30 27.96 21.78
C VAL A 308 27.19 28.26 22.96
N VAL A 309 26.61 28.90 23.98
CA VAL A 309 27.27 29.29 25.21
C VAL A 309 26.37 28.89 26.37
N ASP A 310 26.88 27.99 27.22
CA ASP A 310 26.17 27.42 28.36
C ASP A 310 25.99 28.43 29.50
N ASP A 311 26.92 29.37 29.64
CA ASP A 311 26.89 30.43 30.63
C ASP A 311 27.60 31.70 30.12
N LEU A 312 26.82 32.76 29.87
CA LEU A 312 27.34 34.03 29.40
C LEU A 312 28.22 34.74 30.45
N ARG A 313 28.14 34.41 31.76
CA ARG A 313 28.98 35.05 32.80
C ARG A 313 30.46 34.94 32.49
N LEU A 314 30.90 33.80 31.97
CA LEU A 314 32.32 33.55 31.71
C LEU A 314 32.74 33.98 30.31
N CYS A 315 31.97 34.86 29.67
CA CYS A 315 32.19 35.26 28.28
C CYS A 315 32.58 36.72 28.14
N THR A 316 33.28 37.01 27.04
CA THR A 316 33.57 38.38 26.60
C THR A 316 33.18 38.51 25.13
N VAL A 317 32.71 39.68 24.74
CA VAL A 317 32.37 39.98 23.34
C VAL A 317 33.49 40.81 22.74
N LYS A 318 34.03 40.36 21.61
CA LYS A 318 35.08 41.07 20.86
C LYS A 318 34.54 41.49 19.50
N LEU A 319 34.76 42.75 19.13
CA LEU A 319 34.57 43.20 17.77
C LEU A 319 35.74 42.69 16.92
N CYS A 320 35.45 42.21 15.71
CA CYS A 320 36.46 41.64 14.82
C CYS A 320 36.61 42.54 13.57
N PRO A 321 37.27 43.71 13.67
CA PRO A 321 37.42 44.63 12.55
C PRO A 321 38.29 44.05 11.43
N ASP A 322 39.22 43.15 11.77
CA ASP A 322 40.13 42.49 10.83
C ASP A 322 39.54 41.21 10.19
N SER A 323 38.26 40.93 10.41
CA SER A 323 37.56 39.80 9.79
C SER A 323 37.28 40.06 8.31
N GLU A 324 37.38 39.03 7.47
CA GLU A 324 37.08 39.12 6.02
C GLU A 324 35.63 39.59 5.73
N ARG A 325 34.68 39.34 6.63
CA ARG A 325 33.27 39.74 6.49
C ARG A 325 32.93 40.92 7.40
N ARG A 326 32.11 41.83 6.88
CA ARG A 326 31.56 42.99 7.62
C ARG A 326 30.62 42.53 8.75
N PHE A 327 30.51 43.37 9.78
CA PHE A 327 29.59 43.20 10.91
C PHE A 327 29.80 41.91 11.73
N CYS A 328 31.06 41.49 11.83
CA CYS A 328 31.45 40.31 12.60
C CYS A 328 31.82 40.67 14.04
N PHE A 329 31.39 39.80 14.96
CA PHE A 329 31.81 39.82 16.35
C PHE A 329 32.02 38.39 16.84
N GLU A 330 32.85 38.24 17.87
CA GLU A 330 33.18 36.96 18.48
C GLU A 330 32.71 36.95 19.94
N VAL A 331 31.99 35.90 20.32
CA VAL A 331 31.68 35.61 21.72
C VAL A 331 32.68 34.55 22.18
N VAL A 332 33.57 34.94 23.09
CA VAL A 332 34.66 34.10 23.59
C VAL A 332 34.31 33.64 25.00
N SER A 333 34.20 32.33 25.18
CA SER A 333 34.08 31.64 26.47
C SER A 333 35.39 30.94 26.82
N THR A 334 35.48 30.34 28.01
CA THR A 334 36.67 29.62 28.51
C THR A 334 37.02 28.38 27.69
N SER A 335 36.03 27.74 27.07
CA SER A 335 36.19 26.48 26.32
C SER A 335 35.86 26.57 24.83
N LYS A 336 35.10 27.59 24.42
CA LYS A 336 34.59 27.75 23.06
C LYS A 336 34.64 29.21 22.65
N SER A 337 34.97 29.46 21.39
CA SER A 337 34.70 30.76 20.76
C SER A 337 33.75 30.61 19.58
N CYS A 338 32.81 31.55 19.48
CA CYS A 338 31.79 31.55 18.44
C CYS A 338 31.88 32.84 17.64
N PHE A 339 32.10 32.72 16.33
CA PHE A 339 32.08 33.83 15.39
C PHE A 339 30.68 34.02 14.83
N LEU A 340 30.17 35.24 14.96
CA LEU A 340 28.83 35.66 14.55
C LEU A 340 28.91 36.88 13.63
N GLN A 341 27.91 37.03 12.78
CA GLN A 341 27.77 38.16 11.87
C GLN A 341 26.31 38.64 11.88
N ALA A 342 26.13 39.94 12.05
CA ALA A 342 24.84 40.63 11.93
C ALA A 342 24.59 41.15 10.50
N ASP A 343 23.33 41.43 10.17
CA ASP A 343 22.92 41.83 8.82
C ASP A 343 23.16 43.35 8.54
N SER A 344 23.22 44.18 9.59
CA SER A 344 23.49 45.62 9.51
C SER A 344 24.37 46.12 10.67
N GLU A 345 24.94 47.32 10.53
CA GLU A 345 25.70 47.97 11.60
C GLU A 345 24.84 48.23 12.84
N ARG A 346 23.57 48.62 12.63
CA ARG A 346 22.60 48.81 13.71
C ARG A 346 22.35 47.50 14.46
N LEU A 347 22.11 46.41 13.75
CA LEU A 347 21.91 45.08 14.35
C LEU A 347 23.18 44.59 15.06
N LEU A 348 24.36 44.83 14.50
CA LEU A 348 25.63 44.53 15.19
C LEU A 348 25.70 45.21 16.55
N GLN A 349 25.45 46.53 16.60
CA GLN A 349 25.46 47.29 17.84
C GLN A 349 24.42 46.76 18.84
N LEU A 350 23.20 46.46 18.39
CA LEU A 350 22.14 45.90 19.23
C LEU A 350 22.52 44.52 19.79
N TRP A 351 23.00 43.60 18.95
CA TRP A 351 23.40 42.25 19.39
C TRP A 351 24.60 42.29 20.33
N VAL A 352 25.62 43.10 20.05
CA VAL A 352 26.79 43.24 20.93
C VAL A 352 26.37 43.84 22.27
N SER A 353 25.56 44.89 22.27
CA SER A 353 25.05 45.51 23.50
C SER A 353 24.17 44.54 24.29
N ALA A 354 23.30 43.76 23.65
CA ALA A 354 22.44 42.79 24.31
C ALA A 354 23.24 41.67 24.98
N VAL A 355 24.25 41.12 24.28
CA VAL A 355 25.12 40.09 24.86
C VAL A 355 25.94 40.67 26.01
N GLN A 356 26.51 41.87 25.87
CA GLN A 356 27.25 42.55 26.96
C GLN A 356 26.36 42.83 28.18
N SER A 357 25.14 43.31 27.98
CA SER A 357 24.16 43.53 29.05
C SER A 357 23.75 42.22 29.73
N SER A 358 23.60 41.12 28.98
CA SER A 358 23.33 39.80 29.54
C SER A 358 24.52 39.28 30.35
N ILE A 359 25.76 39.47 29.89
CA ILE A 359 26.97 39.15 30.66
C ILE A 359 26.99 39.93 31.99
N ALA A 360 26.78 41.25 31.95
CA ALA A 360 26.78 42.11 33.12
C ALA A 360 25.68 41.73 34.13
N SER A 361 24.46 41.49 33.64
CA SER A 361 23.33 41.03 34.47
C SER A 361 23.64 39.70 35.15
N ALA A 362 24.23 38.76 34.41
CA ALA A 362 24.57 37.44 34.94
C ALA A 362 25.71 37.53 35.99
N PHE A 363 26.65 38.47 35.87
CA PHE A 363 27.64 38.76 36.91
C PHE A 363 27.03 39.39 38.16
N SER A 364 26.11 40.34 38.01
CA SER A 364 25.46 41.00 39.14
C SER A 364 24.58 40.07 39.97
N GLN A 365 23.94 39.07 39.34
CA GLN A 365 23.15 38.06 40.06
C GLN A 365 24.01 37.17 40.98
N ALA A 366 25.29 36.94 40.66
CA ALA A 366 26.19 36.13 41.48
C ALA A 366 26.61 36.82 42.80
N HIS A 367 26.58 38.16 42.85
CA HIS A 367 26.95 38.92 44.05
C HIS A 367 25.86 38.96 45.13
N LEU A 368 24.65 38.48 44.85
CA LEU A 368 23.56 38.38 45.82
C LEU A 368 23.49 37.01 46.52
N ASP A 369 24.19 35.99 46.02
CA ASP A 369 24.18 34.62 46.56
C ASP A 369 25.36 34.31 47.50
N ASP A 370 26.32 35.22 47.66
CA ASP A 370 27.50 35.02 48.53
C ASP A 370 27.46 35.99 49.74
N SER A 371 26.60 35.67 50.71
CA SER A 371 26.67 36.22 52.06
C SER A 371 26.53 35.09 53.09
N PRO A 372 27.45 34.96 54.06
CA PRO A 372 27.53 33.79 54.92
C PRO A 372 26.41 33.78 55.97
N ARG A 373 25.81 32.60 56.12
CA ARG A 373 24.78 32.26 57.10
C ARG A 373 25.12 32.73 58.52
N GLY A 374 24.23 33.51 59.12
CA GLY A 374 24.14 33.80 60.55
C GLY A 374 22.73 33.53 61.07
N LEU A 375 22.62 32.47 61.88
CA LEU A 375 21.67 32.18 62.97
C LEU A 375 20.33 32.96 63.05
N GLY A 376 19.23 32.22 63.02
CA GLY A 376 18.19 32.33 64.05
C GLY A 376 16.80 32.86 63.64
N GLN A 377 15.81 32.08 64.08
CA GLN A 377 14.41 32.44 64.39
C GLN A 377 13.42 32.52 63.22
N GLY A 378 12.48 31.57 63.25
CA GLY A 378 11.36 31.49 62.34
C GLY A 378 10.17 32.33 62.77
N SER A 379 9.17 32.32 61.89
CA SER A 379 7.76 32.31 62.25
C SER A 379 6.99 31.85 61.02
N GLY A 380 6.08 30.92 61.22
CA GLY A 380 5.31 30.28 60.16
C GLY A 380 4.12 31.11 59.69
N HIS A 381 3.52 30.64 58.59
CA HIS A 381 2.07 30.47 58.39
C HIS A 381 1.90 29.85 56.99
N LEU A 382 1.58 28.55 56.91
CA LEU A 382 0.23 28.00 56.63
C LEU A 382 -0.31 28.47 55.26
N ALA A 383 -0.20 27.61 54.24
CA ALA A 383 -1.26 26.68 53.77
C ALA A 383 -2.20 27.40 52.76
N ILE A 384 -2.63 26.85 51.64
CA ILE A 384 -3.42 25.63 51.44
C ILE A 384 -3.37 25.32 49.92
N GLY A 385 -3.24 24.04 49.56
CA GLY A 385 -3.38 23.59 48.18
C GLY A 385 -4.84 23.36 47.77
N SER A 386 -5.05 23.22 46.47
CA SER A 386 -6.11 22.34 45.95
C SER A 386 -5.63 21.71 44.65
N ALA A 387 -5.41 20.41 44.73
CA ALA A 387 -5.37 19.50 43.60
C ALA A 387 -6.82 19.06 43.26
N ALA A 388 -7.09 18.89 41.96
CA ALA A 388 -8.03 17.92 41.41
C ALA A 388 -7.52 17.58 39.99
N THR A 389 -6.93 16.40 39.71
CA THR A 389 -7.57 15.10 39.33
C THR A 389 -8.58 15.28 38.19
N LEU A 390 -8.54 14.63 37.02
CA LEU A 390 -7.97 13.37 36.51
C LEU A 390 -8.13 13.37 34.96
N GLY A 391 -7.38 12.54 34.23
CA GLY A 391 -7.91 11.93 32.99
C GLY A 391 -7.06 11.97 31.71
N SER A 392 -6.09 11.06 31.63
CA SER A 392 -5.70 10.19 30.49
C SER A 392 -5.92 10.61 29.01
N GLY A 393 -4.82 10.51 28.23
CA GLY A 393 -4.85 9.89 26.90
C GLY A 393 -4.82 10.83 25.68
N GLY A 394 -3.72 10.83 24.92
CA GLY A 394 -3.69 11.53 23.62
C GLY A 394 -2.31 11.72 22.98
N MET A 395 -1.73 10.61 22.50
CA MET A 395 -0.82 10.47 21.34
C MET A 395 -0.02 11.70 20.87
N ALA A 396 1.26 11.73 21.22
CA ALA A 396 2.27 12.53 20.54
C ALA A 396 2.74 11.85 19.25
N ARG A 397 2.45 12.45 18.09
CA ARG A 397 3.22 12.23 16.84
C ARG A 397 4.07 13.47 16.59
N GLY A 398 5.27 13.48 17.15
CA GLY A 398 6.34 14.43 16.81
C GLY A 398 7.31 13.78 15.81
N ARG A 399 7.67 14.48 14.73
CA ARG A 399 8.69 14.07 13.77
C ARG A 399 9.90 14.99 13.96
N GLU A 400 10.97 14.45 14.54
CA GLU A 400 12.27 15.12 14.72
C GLU A 400 13.24 14.80 13.57
N PRO A 401 14.18 15.70 13.20
CA PRO A 401 15.21 15.40 12.22
C PRO A 401 16.48 14.83 12.86
N GLY A 402 16.70 13.53 12.66
CA GLY A 402 17.99 12.99 12.21
C GLY A 402 19.24 13.24 13.06
N GLY A 403 19.21 12.89 14.34
CA GLY A 403 20.41 12.45 15.07
C GLY A 403 20.56 10.93 14.94
N VAL A 404 21.76 10.38 15.14
CA VAL A 404 22.02 8.93 15.06
C VAL A 404 21.15 8.11 16.04
N GLY A 405 20.58 8.74 17.07
CA GLY A 405 19.55 8.15 17.94
C GLY A 405 18.16 7.95 17.29
N HIS A 406 17.81 8.69 16.23
CA HIS A 406 16.52 8.58 15.54
C HIS A 406 16.39 7.25 14.77
N VAL A 407 17.48 6.78 14.15
CA VAL A 407 17.49 5.50 13.42
C VAL A 407 17.30 4.34 14.39
N ALA A 408 18.02 4.34 15.51
CA ALA A 408 17.84 3.35 16.57
C ALA A 408 16.39 3.31 17.05
N ALA A 409 15.79 4.46 17.37
CA ALA A 409 14.39 4.54 17.82
C ALA A 409 13.40 4.01 16.76
N GLN A 410 13.58 4.39 15.49
CA GLN A 410 12.71 3.97 14.39
C GLN A 410 12.79 2.46 14.16
N VAL A 411 14.00 1.89 14.08
CA VAL A 411 14.19 0.45 13.86
C VAL A 411 13.74 -0.37 15.08
N GLN A 412 13.98 0.11 16.31
CA GLN A 412 13.58 -0.56 17.53
C GLN A 412 12.07 -0.50 17.80
N SER A 413 11.35 0.46 17.21
CA SER A 413 9.88 0.54 17.32
C SER A 413 9.11 -0.56 16.58
N VAL A 414 9.80 -1.30 15.69
CA VAL A 414 9.24 -2.47 14.99
C VAL A 414 9.08 -3.61 15.99
N ASP A 415 7.99 -4.35 15.89
CA ASP A 415 7.71 -5.47 16.79
C ASP A 415 8.88 -6.47 16.84
N GLY A 416 9.31 -6.80 18.06
CA GLY A 416 10.45 -7.68 18.32
C GLY A 416 11.84 -7.06 18.17
N ASN A 417 11.99 -5.87 17.58
CA ASN A 417 13.29 -5.22 17.41
C ASN A 417 13.82 -4.55 18.69
N ALA A 418 12.97 -4.34 19.71
CA ALA A 418 13.35 -3.83 21.02
C ALA A 418 14.25 -4.78 21.84
N GLN A 419 14.41 -6.01 21.38
CA GLN A 419 15.30 -7.02 21.96
C GLN A 419 16.19 -7.62 20.88
N CYS A 420 17.40 -8.04 21.23
CA CYS A 420 18.33 -8.71 20.34
C CYS A 420 17.69 -9.98 19.75
N CYS A 421 17.80 -10.13 18.43
CA CYS A 421 17.22 -11.22 17.67
C CYS A 421 17.60 -12.60 18.21
N ASP A 422 18.80 -12.77 18.74
CA ASP A 422 19.34 -14.10 19.08
C ASP A 422 19.34 -14.40 20.58
N CYS A 423 19.63 -13.43 21.45
CA CYS A 423 19.72 -13.66 22.90
C CYS A 423 18.71 -12.88 23.74
N ARG A 424 17.83 -12.08 23.10
CA ARG A 424 16.79 -11.25 23.74
C ARG A 424 17.30 -10.17 24.70
N GLU A 425 18.57 -9.78 24.61
CA GLU A 425 19.10 -8.61 25.32
C GLU A 425 18.29 -7.36 24.92
N PRO A 426 17.77 -6.57 25.87
CA PRO A 426 17.00 -5.37 25.55
C PRO A 426 17.87 -4.29 24.87
N ALA A 427 17.21 -3.38 24.15
CA ALA A 427 17.81 -2.19 23.52
C ALA A 427 19.05 -2.49 22.65
N PRO A 428 18.92 -3.35 21.61
CA PRO A 428 20.04 -3.65 20.71
C PRO A 428 20.45 -2.43 19.87
N GLU A 429 21.73 -2.05 19.91
CA GLU A 429 22.28 -0.89 19.18
C GLU A 429 22.99 -1.26 17.87
N TRP A 430 22.91 -2.52 17.42
CA TRP A 430 23.46 -2.98 16.15
C TRP A 430 22.39 -3.66 15.32
N ALA A 431 22.64 -3.79 14.02
CA ALA A 431 21.76 -4.48 13.09
C ALA A 431 22.55 -5.20 12.00
N SER A 432 21.98 -6.30 11.49
CA SER A 432 22.44 -6.95 10.27
C SER A 432 21.58 -6.47 9.11
N ILE A 433 22.17 -5.68 8.20
CA ILE A 433 21.42 -4.98 7.13
C ILE A 433 20.98 -5.88 5.98
N ASN A 434 21.65 -7.03 5.80
CA ASN A 434 21.24 -8.02 4.79
C ASN A 434 20.20 -9.01 5.32
N LEU A 435 20.20 -9.28 6.63
CA LEU A 435 19.23 -10.15 7.27
C LEU A 435 17.97 -9.40 7.73
N GLY A 436 18.08 -8.12 8.07
CA GLY A 436 16.96 -7.33 8.59
C GLY A 436 16.71 -7.49 10.09
N VAL A 437 17.74 -7.80 10.89
CA VAL A 437 17.61 -8.09 12.34
C VAL A 437 18.42 -7.13 13.23
N THR A 438 17.98 -6.93 14.47
CA THR A 438 18.69 -6.14 15.50
C THR A 438 19.49 -7.03 16.46
N LEU A 439 20.66 -6.57 16.86
CA LEU A 439 21.69 -7.33 17.58
C LEU A 439 22.25 -6.51 18.76
N CYS A 440 22.49 -7.15 19.89
CA CYS A 440 23.28 -6.54 20.98
C CYS A 440 24.77 -6.55 20.64
N ILE A 441 25.60 -5.88 21.46
CA ILE A 441 27.04 -5.75 21.21
C ILE A 441 27.73 -7.11 21.00
N GLU A 442 27.39 -8.09 21.84
CA GLU A 442 28.03 -9.40 21.83
C GLU A 442 27.61 -10.24 20.61
N CYS A 443 26.30 -10.35 20.36
CA CYS A 443 25.78 -11.05 19.18
C CYS A 443 26.25 -10.38 17.89
N SER A 444 26.36 -9.04 17.86
CA SER A 444 26.92 -8.32 16.71
C SER A 444 28.37 -8.71 16.45
N GLY A 445 29.18 -8.92 17.49
CA GLY A 445 30.56 -9.40 17.39
C GLY A 445 30.66 -10.81 16.82
N ILE A 446 29.72 -11.69 17.17
CA ILE A 446 29.60 -13.05 16.61
C ILE A 446 29.17 -12.99 15.14
N HIS A 447 28.16 -12.19 14.80
CA HIS A 447 27.76 -12.02 13.40
C HIS A 447 28.90 -11.50 12.51
N ARG A 448 29.78 -10.64 13.05
CA ARG A 448 30.99 -10.20 12.33
C ARG A 448 31.99 -11.33 12.09
N SER A 449 32.14 -12.28 13.02
CA SER A 449 33.06 -13.42 12.84
C SER A 449 32.59 -14.43 11.80
N LEU A 450 31.29 -14.48 11.48
CA LEU A 450 30.77 -15.28 10.36
C LEU A 450 31.27 -14.78 9.00
N GLY A 451 31.52 -13.46 8.88
CA GLY A 451 31.91 -12.81 7.64
C GLY A 451 30.74 -12.19 6.87
N VAL A 452 31.09 -11.25 5.99
CA VAL A 452 30.14 -10.36 5.28
C VAL A 452 29.18 -11.06 4.32
N HIS A 453 29.48 -12.31 3.96
CA HIS A 453 28.64 -13.15 3.11
C HIS A 453 27.48 -13.81 3.89
N PHE A 454 27.58 -13.86 5.23
CA PHE A 454 26.48 -14.28 6.10
C PHE A 454 25.77 -13.08 6.73
N SER A 455 26.52 -12.14 7.31
CA SER A 455 25.94 -11.00 8.03
C SER A 455 26.75 -9.72 7.82
N LYS A 456 26.04 -8.64 7.46
CA LYS A 456 26.59 -7.29 7.27
C LYS A 456 26.16 -6.41 8.44
N VAL A 457 27.04 -6.27 9.42
CA VAL A 457 26.72 -5.58 10.68
C VAL A 457 27.02 -4.08 10.61
N ARG A 458 26.02 -3.28 11.02
CA ARG A 458 26.10 -1.81 11.22
C ARG A 458 25.63 -1.44 12.63
N SER A 459 26.19 -0.38 13.18
CA SER A 459 25.71 0.25 14.41
C SER A 459 24.52 1.15 14.09
N LEU A 460 23.45 1.05 14.87
CA LEU A 460 22.28 1.92 14.78
C LEU A 460 22.55 3.32 15.33
N THR A 461 23.58 3.48 16.17
CA THR A 461 23.90 4.72 16.90
C THR A 461 25.21 5.38 16.48
N LEU A 462 26.09 4.67 15.74
CA LEU A 462 27.40 5.19 15.32
C LEU A 462 27.59 5.28 13.81
N ASP A 463 26.89 4.47 13.00
CA ASP A 463 27.04 4.49 11.54
C ASP A 463 26.03 5.44 10.89
N SER A 464 26.37 5.97 9.71
CA SER A 464 25.39 6.64 8.85
C SER A 464 24.47 5.63 8.18
N TRP A 465 23.18 5.94 8.11
CA TRP A 465 22.18 5.08 7.48
C TRP A 465 21.49 5.78 6.31
N GLU A 466 21.42 5.09 5.19
CA GLU A 466 20.66 5.52 4.04
C GLU A 466 19.14 5.30 4.26
N PRO A 467 18.26 6.20 3.76
CA PRO A 467 16.83 6.14 4.03
C PRO A 467 16.16 4.82 3.60
N GLU A 468 16.63 4.20 2.53
CA GLU A 468 16.08 2.96 1.98
C GLU A 468 16.44 1.76 2.87
N LEU A 469 17.63 1.78 3.46
CA LEU A 469 18.07 0.79 4.44
C LEU A 469 17.26 0.86 5.74
N VAL A 470 16.96 2.06 6.24
CA VAL A 470 16.11 2.20 7.43
C VAL A 470 14.72 1.62 7.16
N LYS A 471 14.14 1.88 5.99
CA LYS A 471 12.84 1.31 5.61
C LYS A 471 12.89 -0.20 5.41
N LEU A 472 13.96 -0.73 4.82
CA LEU A 472 14.16 -2.17 4.72
C LEU A 472 14.16 -2.84 6.10
N MET A 473 14.86 -2.25 7.08
CA MET A 473 14.86 -2.73 8.46
C MET A 473 13.47 -2.67 9.11
N CYS A 474 12.67 -1.66 8.76
CA CYS A 474 11.29 -1.52 9.25
C CYS A 474 10.30 -2.52 8.65
N GLU A 475 10.54 -3.02 7.44
CA GLU A 475 9.64 -3.94 6.73
C GLU A 475 9.90 -5.43 7.06
N LEU A 476 11.13 -5.80 7.44
CA LEU A 476 11.49 -7.17 7.86
C LEU A 476 11.39 -7.35 9.38
N GLY A 477 12.41 -6.95 10.12
CA GLY A 477 12.47 -7.06 11.58
C GLY A 477 12.65 -8.48 12.14
N ASN A 478 12.90 -8.54 13.44
CA ASN A 478 13.23 -9.77 14.16
C ASN A 478 12.08 -10.79 14.14
N VAL A 479 10.83 -10.36 14.17
CA VAL A 479 9.66 -11.26 14.16
C VAL A 479 9.64 -12.07 12.87
N VAL A 480 9.71 -11.41 11.71
CA VAL A 480 9.69 -12.05 10.39
C VAL A 480 10.87 -13.01 10.24
N ILE A 481 12.08 -12.56 10.61
CA ILE A 481 13.27 -13.39 10.43
C ILE A 481 13.28 -14.58 11.40
N ASN A 482 12.76 -14.44 12.61
CA ASN A 482 12.61 -15.58 13.54
C ASN A 482 11.52 -16.56 13.08
N GLN A 483 10.44 -16.10 12.43
CA GLN A 483 9.46 -17.02 11.83
C GLN A 483 10.09 -17.93 10.78
N ILE A 484 11.14 -17.47 10.08
CA ILE A 484 11.89 -18.26 9.10
C ILE A 484 12.95 -19.10 9.82
N TYR A 485 13.93 -18.43 10.44
CA TYR A 485 15.15 -19.05 10.97
C TYR A 485 14.97 -19.75 12.32
N GLU A 486 13.84 -19.58 12.99
CA GLU A 486 13.50 -20.26 14.26
C GLU A 486 12.24 -21.13 14.14
N ALA A 487 11.74 -21.38 12.93
CA ALA A 487 10.45 -22.03 12.66
C ALA A 487 10.22 -23.36 13.38
N ARG A 488 11.29 -24.13 13.64
CA ARG A 488 11.23 -25.45 14.30
C ARG A 488 11.85 -25.48 15.69
N VAL A 489 12.22 -24.35 16.27
CA VAL A 489 12.86 -24.30 17.60
C VAL A 489 11.95 -24.94 18.65
N GLU A 490 10.66 -24.59 18.66
CA GLU A 490 9.67 -25.16 19.58
C GLU A 490 9.48 -26.67 19.37
N ALA A 491 9.33 -27.10 18.11
CA ALA A 491 9.16 -28.51 17.76
C ALA A 491 10.39 -29.38 18.08
N MET A 492 11.59 -28.79 18.06
CA MET A 492 12.85 -29.47 18.39
C MET A 492 13.21 -29.36 19.88
N ALA A 493 12.39 -28.67 20.69
CA ALA A 493 12.63 -28.40 22.11
C ALA A 493 14.03 -27.80 22.39
N VAL A 494 14.56 -26.99 21.47
CA VAL A 494 15.86 -26.34 21.63
C VAL A 494 15.67 -25.03 22.40
N LYS A 495 16.45 -24.83 23.47
CA LYS A 495 16.39 -23.61 24.27
C LYS A 495 17.22 -22.49 23.63
N LYS A 496 16.57 -21.36 23.33
CA LYS A 496 17.23 -20.12 22.89
C LYS A 496 18.07 -19.51 24.03
N PRO A 497 19.31 -19.04 23.76
CA PRO A 497 20.13 -18.40 24.79
C PRO A 497 19.47 -17.10 25.29
N GLY A 498 19.73 -16.77 26.55
CA GLY A 498 19.28 -15.52 27.17
C GLY A 498 20.39 -14.46 27.27
N PRO A 499 20.08 -13.28 27.82
CA PRO A 499 21.04 -12.18 28.05
C PRO A 499 22.30 -12.61 28.80
N SER A 500 22.12 -13.42 29.85
CA SER A 500 23.18 -13.87 30.77
C SER A 500 23.93 -15.14 30.31
N CYS A 501 23.57 -15.73 29.16
CA CYS A 501 24.29 -16.88 28.62
C CYS A 501 25.71 -16.51 28.19
N SER A 502 26.61 -17.49 28.21
CA SER A 502 28.00 -17.29 27.79
C SER A 502 28.11 -16.98 26.30
N ARG A 503 29.21 -16.32 25.91
CA ARG A 503 29.51 -16.04 24.51
C ARG A 503 29.52 -17.29 23.63
N GLN A 504 30.09 -18.39 24.14
CA GLN A 504 30.12 -19.66 23.39
C GLN A 504 28.73 -20.23 23.13
N GLU A 505 27.80 -20.13 24.08
CA GLU A 505 26.41 -20.57 23.88
C GLU A 505 25.69 -19.70 22.84
N LYS A 506 25.88 -18.38 22.89
CA LYS A 506 25.35 -17.44 21.90
C LYS A 506 25.93 -17.72 20.51
N GLU A 507 27.22 -18.02 20.42
CA GLU A 507 27.91 -18.34 19.17
C GLU A 507 27.41 -19.65 18.55
N ALA A 508 27.29 -20.72 19.35
CA ALA A 508 26.73 -21.98 18.89
C ALA A 508 25.29 -21.83 18.38
N TRP A 509 24.47 -21.01 19.06
CA TRP A 509 23.11 -20.70 18.61
C TRP A 509 23.09 -19.96 17.27
N ILE A 510 23.89 -18.91 17.13
CA ILE A 510 23.96 -18.09 15.91
C ILE A 510 24.47 -18.91 14.72
N GLN A 511 25.48 -19.77 14.93
CA GLN A 511 25.95 -20.70 13.89
C GLN A 511 24.86 -21.70 13.50
N ALA A 512 24.19 -22.32 14.48
CA ALA A 512 23.08 -23.25 14.21
C ALA A 512 21.93 -22.57 13.44
N LYS A 513 21.62 -21.32 13.80
CA LYS A 513 20.54 -20.54 13.19
C LYS A 513 20.86 -20.14 11.75
N TYR A 514 21.95 -19.42 11.49
CA TYR A 514 22.19 -18.80 10.18
C TYR A 514 23.15 -19.57 9.26
N VAL A 515 24.12 -20.29 9.83
CA VAL A 515 25.12 -21.04 9.04
C VAL A 515 24.62 -22.45 8.74
N GLU A 516 24.24 -23.19 9.78
CA GLU A 516 23.71 -24.56 9.63
C GLU A 516 22.24 -24.57 9.20
N LYS A 517 21.52 -23.46 9.38
CA LYS A 517 20.09 -23.32 9.02
C LYS A 517 19.23 -24.40 9.68
N LYS A 518 19.59 -24.78 10.90
CA LYS A 518 19.14 -25.99 11.59
C LYS A 518 17.65 -26.02 11.90
N PHE A 519 17.04 -24.84 12.07
CA PHE A 519 15.67 -24.70 12.53
C PHE A 519 14.67 -24.34 11.42
N LEU A 520 15.10 -24.29 10.14
CA LEU A 520 14.20 -24.06 9.01
C LEU A 520 13.20 -25.22 8.84
N THR A 521 11.98 -24.90 8.41
CA THR A 521 11.02 -25.88 7.87
C THR A 521 11.63 -26.58 6.66
N LYS A 522 11.45 -27.90 6.51
CA LYS A 522 11.93 -28.57 5.29
C LYS A 522 10.95 -28.31 4.15
N LEU A 523 11.42 -27.82 3.00
CA LEU A 523 10.62 -27.74 1.78
C LEU A 523 10.09 -29.13 1.39
N PRO A 524 8.88 -29.25 0.81
CA PRO A 524 8.38 -30.52 0.28
C PRO A 524 9.39 -31.10 -0.72
N GLU A 525 9.85 -32.34 -0.48
CA GLU A 525 10.74 -33.02 -1.42
C GLU A 525 10.00 -33.23 -2.75
N ILE A 526 10.36 -32.44 -3.77
CA ILE A 526 10.00 -32.74 -5.16
C ILE A 526 10.72 -34.05 -5.51
N ARG A 527 9.99 -35.17 -5.48
CA ARG A 527 10.50 -36.49 -5.86
C ARG A 527 10.98 -36.45 -7.31
N GLY A 528 12.30 -36.38 -7.52
CA GLY A 528 12.90 -36.33 -8.84
C GLY A 528 14.36 -36.81 -8.88
N ARG A 529 14.54 -38.13 -8.90
CA ARG A 529 15.70 -38.93 -9.37
C ARG A 529 16.99 -38.93 -8.51
N ARG A 530 17.33 -40.14 -8.06
CA ARG A 530 18.58 -40.54 -7.41
C ARG A 530 19.80 -40.29 -8.30
N GLY A 531 20.84 -39.71 -7.69
CA GLY A 531 22.24 -40.13 -7.78
C GLY A 531 22.97 -40.00 -9.12
N GLY A 532 23.95 -39.10 -9.19
CA GLY A 532 25.00 -39.14 -10.22
C GLY A 532 25.83 -37.86 -10.27
N ARG A 533 27.15 -38.02 -10.21
CA ARG A 533 28.21 -36.99 -10.24
C ARG A 533 27.98 -35.85 -11.26
N GLY A 534 28.45 -34.65 -10.90
CA GLY A 534 28.18 -33.37 -11.60
C GLY A 534 28.57 -33.33 -13.09
N PRO A 535 28.01 -32.38 -13.86
CA PRO A 535 28.20 -32.36 -15.31
C PRO A 535 29.44 -31.56 -15.73
N PRO A 536 30.17 -32.00 -16.78
CA PRO A 536 31.17 -31.20 -17.44
C PRO A 536 30.54 -30.19 -18.43
N ARG A 537 31.31 -29.16 -18.75
CA ARG A 537 30.97 -28.05 -19.64
C ARG A 537 30.61 -28.50 -21.06
N GLY A 538 29.58 -27.85 -21.62
CA GLY A 538 29.47 -27.55 -23.06
C GLY A 538 28.65 -28.53 -23.92
N GLN A 539 27.34 -28.26 -24.07
CA GLN A 539 26.55 -28.31 -25.32
C GLN A 539 25.07 -27.96 -25.02
N PRO A 540 24.32 -27.32 -25.94
CA PRO A 540 23.00 -26.74 -25.65
C PRO A 540 21.85 -27.76 -25.82
N PRO A 541 20.71 -27.61 -25.12
CA PRO A 541 19.54 -28.45 -25.35
C PRO A 541 18.72 -27.97 -26.56
N VAL A 542 18.20 -28.94 -27.31
CA VAL A 542 17.33 -28.79 -28.50
C VAL A 542 15.92 -28.28 -28.10
N PRO A 543 15.28 -27.38 -28.88
CA PRO A 543 14.00 -26.76 -28.54
C PRO A 543 12.77 -27.62 -28.91
N PRO A 544 11.61 -27.46 -28.24
CA PRO A 544 10.32 -27.87 -28.77
C PRO A 544 9.81 -26.90 -29.86
N LYS A 545 9.05 -27.44 -30.83
CA LYS A 545 8.59 -26.80 -32.08
C LYS A 545 7.56 -25.65 -31.89
N PRO A 546 7.40 -24.76 -32.89
CA PRO A 546 6.86 -23.40 -32.71
C PRO A 546 5.35 -23.31 -32.91
N SER A 547 4.73 -22.29 -32.29
CA SER A 547 3.39 -21.82 -32.63
C SER A 547 3.36 -20.30 -32.80
N ILE A 548 3.30 -19.90 -34.08
CA ILE A 548 2.56 -18.79 -34.72
C ILE A 548 2.54 -17.39 -34.05
N ARG A 549 3.08 -16.41 -34.80
CA ARG A 549 3.05 -14.94 -34.57
C ARG A 549 1.63 -14.38 -34.36
N PRO A 550 1.54 -13.20 -33.71
CA PRO A 550 0.77 -12.11 -34.33
C PRO A 550 1.50 -10.75 -34.35
N ARG A 551 1.10 -9.94 -35.32
CA ARG A 551 1.44 -8.51 -35.54
C ARG A 551 0.59 -7.59 -34.63
N PRO A 552 0.94 -6.29 -34.52
CA PRO A 552 0.62 -5.46 -33.35
C PRO A 552 -0.78 -4.84 -33.40
N GLY A 553 -1.42 -4.71 -32.23
CA GLY A 553 -2.59 -3.88 -32.01
C GLY A 553 -3.57 -4.44 -30.98
N SER A 554 -4.00 -3.58 -30.06
CA SER A 554 -5.07 -3.75 -29.06
C SER A 554 -4.65 -4.25 -27.66
N LEU A 555 -4.61 -3.29 -26.74
CA LEU A 555 -4.66 -3.45 -25.28
C LEU A 555 -5.95 -4.20 -24.90
N ARG A 556 -5.82 -5.44 -24.43
CA ARG A 556 -6.85 -6.10 -23.63
C ARG A 556 -6.19 -6.95 -22.54
N SER A 557 -6.63 -6.71 -21.31
CA SER A 557 -6.24 -7.42 -20.08
C SER A 557 -6.36 -8.92 -20.26
N LYS A 558 -5.27 -9.66 -19.98
CA LYS A 558 -5.31 -11.11 -19.85
C LYS A 558 -5.86 -11.49 -18.47
N PRO A 559 -6.64 -12.59 -18.35
CA PRO A 559 -7.11 -13.10 -17.06
C PRO A 559 -5.93 -13.63 -16.23
N GLU A 560 -6.00 -13.47 -14.92
CA GLU A 560 -5.05 -14.05 -13.97
C GLU A 560 -4.91 -15.57 -14.16
N PRO A 561 -3.68 -16.13 -14.10
CA PRO A 561 -3.48 -17.58 -14.08
C PRO A 561 -3.89 -18.16 -12.72
N PRO A 562 -4.20 -19.46 -12.64
CA PRO A 562 -4.62 -20.11 -11.40
C PRO A 562 -3.53 -20.00 -10.34
N SER A 563 -3.93 -19.91 -9.07
CA SER A 563 -3.05 -19.88 -7.90
C SER A 563 -2.13 -21.11 -7.85
N GLU A 564 -0.95 -20.99 -8.45
CA GLU A 564 0.14 -21.96 -8.30
C GLU A 564 0.58 -22.03 -6.84
N ASP A 565 0.65 -23.25 -6.31
CA ASP A 565 1.11 -23.55 -4.96
C ASP A 565 2.59 -23.15 -4.80
N LEU A 566 2.83 -21.99 -4.18
CA LEU A 566 4.14 -21.38 -3.98
C LEU A 566 5.12 -22.31 -3.23
N GLY A 567 4.61 -23.28 -2.45
CA GLY A 567 5.41 -24.25 -1.72
C GLY A 567 6.11 -25.31 -2.59
N SER A 568 5.80 -25.36 -3.90
CA SER A 568 6.37 -26.34 -4.84
C SER A 568 7.48 -25.78 -5.75
N LEU A 569 7.80 -24.48 -5.64
CA LEU A 569 8.77 -23.81 -6.50
C LEU A 569 10.20 -24.03 -6.01
N HIS A 570 11.15 -24.15 -6.96
CA HIS A 570 12.58 -24.08 -6.66
C HIS A 570 12.89 -22.75 -5.95
N PRO A 571 13.75 -22.70 -4.90
CA PRO A 571 14.02 -21.47 -4.14
C PRO A 571 14.40 -20.27 -5.01
N GLY A 572 15.22 -20.46 -6.05
CA GLY A 572 15.55 -19.40 -7.01
C GLY A 572 14.34 -18.87 -7.80
N ALA A 573 13.40 -19.74 -8.17
CA ALA A 573 12.17 -19.33 -8.86
C ALA A 573 11.19 -18.64 -7.90
N LEU A 574 11.15 -19.08 -6.64
CA LEU A 574 10.39 -18.42 -5.58
C LEU A 574 10.93 -17.01 -5.32
N LEU A 575 12.26 -16.85 -5.20
CA LEU A 575 12.91 -15.55 -5.06
C LEU A 575 12.59 -14.63 -6.24
N PHE A 576 12.72 -15.14 -7.47
CA PHE A 576 12.38 -14.38 -8.67
C PHE A 576 10.93 -13.91 -8.66
N ARG A 577 9.97 -14.82 -8.39
CA ARG A 577 8.54 -14.48 -8.36
C ARG A 577 8.21 -13.50 -7.23
N ALA A 578 8.75 -13.71 -6.04
CA ALA A 578 8.56 -12.84 -4.88
C ALA A 578 9.19 -11.44 -5.06
N SER A 579 10.12 -11.30 -6.00
CA SER A 579 10.68 -10.00 -6.41
C SER A 579 9.78 -9.24 -7.40
N GLY A 580 8.76 -9.90 -7.97
CA GLY A 580 7.80 -9.30 -8.90
C GLY A 580 6.75 -8.44 -8.21
N HIS A 581 5.78 -7.91 -8.95
CA HIS A 581 4.75 -7.03 -8.40
C HIS A 581 3.51 -7.82 -7.88
N PRO A 582 3.06 -7.64 -6.62
CA PRO A 582 3.72 -6.88 -5.55
C PRO A 582 4.86 -7.68 -4.90
N PRO A 583 5.98 -7.02 -4.53
CA PRO A 583 7.14 -7.70 -3.95
C PRO A 583 6.88 -8.12 -2.50
N SER A 584 7.44 -9.26 -2.09
CA SER A 584 7.33 -9.78 -0.72
C SER A 584 8.70 -10.03 -0.09
N LEU A 585 9.18 -9.08 0.71
CA LEU A 585 10.47 -9.22 1.41
C LEU A 585 10.54 -10.45 2.34
N PRO A 586 9.49 -10.80 3.12
CA PRO A 586 9.50 -12.03 3.91
C PRO A 586 9.71 -13.29 3.05
N THR A 587 9.00 -13.38 1.91
CA THR A 587 9.14 -14.55 1.00
C THR A 587 10.50 -14.57 0.31
N MET A 588 11.06 -13.41 -0.03
CA MET A 588 12.42 -13.31 -0.57
C MET A 588 13.47 -13.76 0.47
N ALA A 589 13.31 -13.35 1.74
CA ALA A 589 14.18 -13.77 2.84
C ALA A 589 14.09 -15.28 3.10
N ASP A 590 12.88 -15.85 3.05
CA ASP A 590 12.64 -17.29 3.17
C ASP A 590 13.29 -18.08 2.01
N ALA A 591 13.16 -17.60 0.78
CA ALA A 591 13.80 -18.21 -0.38
C ALA A 591 15.35 -18.24 -0.24
N LEU A 592 15.96 -17.14 0.22
CA LEU A 592 17.40 -17.08 0.49
C LEU A 592 17.81 -17.98 1.67
N ALA A 593 16.99 -18.06 2.72
CA ALA A 593 17.19 -19.01 3.81
C ALA A 593 17.20 -20.45 3.27
N HIS A 594 16.33 -20.78 2.31
CA HIS A 594 16.31 -22.05 1.60
C HIS A 594 17.36 -22.23 0.50
N GLY A 595 18.32 -21.29 0.37
CA GLY A 595 19.46 -21.43 -0.52
C GLY A 595 19.19 -21.01 -1.96
N ALA A 596 18.20 -20.14 -2.18
CA ALA A 596 18.06 -19.45 -3.46
C ALA A 596 19.36 -18.73 -3.82
N ASP A 597 19.81 -18.89 -5.05
CA ASP A 597 20.86 -18.04 -5.62
C ASP A 597 20.27 -16.64 -5.82
N VAL A 598 20.86 -15.63 -5.18
CA VAL A 598 20.43 -14.22 -5.31
C VAL A 598 20.52 -13.73 -6.76
N ASN A 599 21.39 -14.34 -7.56
CA ASN A 599 21.63 -14.07 -8.97
C ASN A 599 20.96 -15.11 -9.89
N TRP A 600 19.99 -15.86 -9.39
CA TRP A 600 19.28 -16.90 -10.14
C TRP A 600 18.74 -16.35 -11.46
N VAL A 601 18.84 -17.15 -12.52
CA VAL A 601 18.50 -16.72 -13.87
C VAL A 601 17.23 -17.43 -14.33
N ASN A 602 16.21 -16.65 -14.70
CA ASN A 602 14.98 -17.20 -15.26
C ASN A 602 15.13 -17.44 -16.77
N GLY A 603 15.46 -18.68 -17.15
CA GLY A 603 15.58 -19.06 -18.57
C GLY A 603 14.28 -18.94 -19.38
N GLY A 604 13.11 -18.87 -18.72
CA GLY A 604 11.83 -18.66 -19.38
C GLY A 604 11.47 -17.18 -19.61
N GLN A 605 12.19 -16.24 -18.99
CA GLN A 605 11.95 -14.80 -19.10
C GLN A 605 13.26 -14.07 -19.41
N GLU A 606 13.81 -14.32 -20.61
CA GLU A 606 14.97 -13.58 -21.14
C GLU A 606 16.21 -13.59 -20.23
N ASN A 607 16.40 -14.62 -19.41
CA ASN A 607 17.47 -14.67 -18.40
C ASN A 607 17.42 -13.53 -17.37
N ALA A 608 16.23 -12.98 -17.08
CA ALA A 608 16.06 -11.98 -16.05
C ALA A 608 16.43 -12.54 -14.66
N THR A 609 17.07 -11.69 -13.85
CA THR A 609 17.43 -11.98 -12.44
C THR A 609 16.35 -11.45 -11.49
N PRO A 610 16.30 -11.90 -10.22
CA PRO A 610 15.46 -11.29 -9.20
C PRO A 610 15.63 -9.76 -9.11
N LEU A 611 16.86 -9.25 -9.28
CA LEU A 611 17.12 -7.81 -9.25
C LEU A 611 16.48 -7.07 -10.44
N ILE A 612 16.54 -7.64 -11.64
CA ILE A 612 15.86 -7.10 -12.83
C ILE A 612 14.33 -7.17 -12.63
N GLN A 613 13.81 -8.25 -12.07
CA GLN A 613 12.38 -8.40 -11.78
C GLN A 613 11.88 -7.37 -10.75
N ALA A 614 12.65 -7.14 -9.67
CA ALA A 614 12.38 -6.08 -8.70
C ALA A 614 12.46 -4.67 -9.31
N THR A 615 13.36 -4.48 -10.28
CA THR A 615 13.49 -3.22 -11.04
C THR A 615 12.25 -2.96 -11.88
N ALA A 616 11.74 -3.98 -12.57
CA ALA A 616 10.51 -3.90 -13.35
C ALA A 616 9.29 -3.62 -12.48
N ALA A 617 9.26 -4.14 -11.24
CA ALA A 617 8.22 -3.86 -10.25
C ALA A 617 8.32 -2.48 -9.57
N ASN A 618 9.34 -1.68 -9.91
CA ASN A 618 9.66 -0.39 -9.28
C ASN A 618 9.83 -0.46 -7.74
N SER A 619 10.38 -1.56 -7.22
CA SER A 619 10.51 -1.75 -5.77
C SER A 619 11.91 -1.40 -5.28
N LEU A 620 12.03 -0.20 -4.68
CA LEU A 620 13.27 0.28 -4.06
C LEU A 620 13.75 -0.68 -2.95
N LEU A 621 12.84 -1.15 -2.09
CA LEU A 621 13.18 -2.03 -0.96
C LEU A 621 13.59 -3.44 -1.41
N ALA A 622 12.91 -4.02 -2.41
CA ALA A 622 13.30 -5.33 -2.93
C ALA A 622 14.66 -5.28 -3.62
N CYS A 623 14.94 -4.22 -4.39
CA CYS A 623 16.25 -4.00 -4.98
C CYS A 623 17.34 -3.85 -3.90
N GLU A 624 17.09 -3.01 -2.89
CA GLU A 624 18.02 -2.80 -1.77
C GLU A 624 18.29 -4.10 -1.01
N PHE A 625 17.26 -4.89 -0.71
CA PHE A 625 17.39 -6.19 -0.05
C PHE A 625 18.26 -7.18 -0.85
N LEU A 626 18.02 -7.30 -2.15
CA LEU A 626 18.79 -8.18 -3.03
C LEU A 626 20.26 -7.74 -3.12
N LEU A 627 20.51 -6.43 -3.23
CA LEU A 627 21.86 -5.87 -3.24
C LEU A 627 22.59 -6.11 -1.92
N GLN A 628 21.89 -5.99 -0.78
CA GLN A 628 22.45 -6.36 0.51
C GLN A 628 22.76 -7.86 0.62
N ASN A 629 22.05 -8.71 -0.10
CA ASN A 629 22.30 -10.15 -0.18
C ASN A 629 23.22 -10.58 -1.33
N GLY A 630 23.89 -9.63 -2.01
CA GLY A 630 24.94 -9.93 -2.97
C GLY A 630 24.47 -10.06 -4.43
N ALA A 631 23.29 -9.54 -4.76
CA ALA A 631 22.88 -9.40 -6.15
C ALA A 631 23.91 -8.58 -6.95
N ASN A 632 24.28 -9.07 -8.13
CA ASN A 632 25.19 -8.39 -9.02
C ASN A 632 24.43 -7.26 -9.74
N VAL A 633 24.78 -6.01 -9.39
CA VAL A 633 24.18 -4.79 -9.96
C VAL A 633 24.39 -4.66 -11.47
N ASN A 634 25.34 -5.42 -12.04
CA ASN A 634 25.71 -5.38 -13.46
C ASN A 634 25.35 -6.66 -14.23
N GLN A 635 24.63 -7.61 -13.62
CA GLN A 635 24.25 -8.83 -14.33
C GLN A 635 23.15 -8.53 -15.35
N ALA A 636 23.46 -8.75 -16.62
CA ALA A 636 22.59 -8.47 -17.74
C ALA A 636 21.65 -9.63 -18.10
N ASP A 637 20.48 -9.28 -18.64
CA ASP A 637 19.56 -10.21 -19.29
C ASP A 637 20.08 -10.67 -20.67
N SER A 638 19.29 -11.49 -21.37
CA SER A 638 19.62 -11.99 -22.71
C SER A 638 19.72 -10.91 -23.79
N ALA A 639 19.18 -9.71 -23.55
CA ALA A 639 19.31 -8.55 -24.42
C ALA A 639 20.53 -7.67 -24.07
N GLY A 640 21.38 -8.11 -23.13
CA GLY A 640 22.53 -7.34 -22.66
C GLY A 640 22.15 -6.18 -21.72
N ARG A 641 20.92 -6.13 -21.22
CA ARG A 641 20.44 -5.04 -20.35
C ARG A 641 20.61 -5.43 -18.89
N GLY A 642 21.37 -4.63 -18.14
CA GLY A 642 21.47 -4.74 -16.68
C GLY A 642 20.35 -3.98 -15.94
N PRO A 643 20.30 -4.07 -14.60
CA PRO A 643 19.38 -3.31 -13.76
C PRO A 643 19.34 -1.80 -14.07
N LEU A 644 20.49 -1.17 -14.34
CA LEU A 644 20.55 0.25 -14.68
C LEU A 644 19.90 0.57 -16.04
N HIS A 645 20.04 -0.30 -17.04
CA HIS A 645 19.31 -0.17 -18.31
C HIS A 645 17.79 -0.25 -18.08
N HIS A 646 17.32 -1.26 -17.33
CA HIS A 646 15.89 -1.43 -17.03
C HIS A 646 15.31 -0.23 -16.27
N ALA A 647 16.00 0.25 -15.22
CA ALA A 647 15.59 1.44 -14.49
C ALA A 647 15.51 2.68 -15.40
N THR A 648 16.45 2.82 -16.34
CA THR A 648 16.47 3.94 -17.28
C THR A 648 15.34 3.86 -18.32
N ILE A 649 15.12 2.67 -18.91
CA ILE A 649 14.05 2.44 -19.90
C ILE A 649 12.67 2.71 -19.28
N LEU A 650 12.47 2.31 -18.03
CA LEU A 650 11.19 2.47 -17.33
C LEU A 650 11.02 3.84 -16.66
N GLY A 651 12.06 4.69 -16.65
CA GLY A 651 12.03 6.01 -16.01
C GLY A 651 12.03 5.96 -14.47
N HIS A 652 12.55 4.90 -13.86
CA HIS A 652 12.61 4.71 -12.41
C HIS A 652 13.82 5.43 -11.81
N THR A 653 13.74 6.77 -11.69
CA THR A 653 14.84 7.64 -11.23
C THR A 653 15.43 7.22 -9.87
N GLY A 654 14.58 6.82 -8.91
CA GLY A 654 15.05 6.34 -7.60
C GLY A 654 15.90 5.07 -7.68
N LEU A 655 15.51 4.12 -8.55
CA LEU A 655 16.30 2.90 -8.77
C LEU A 655 17.59 3.19 -9.53
N ALA A 656 17.57 4.10 -10.51
CA ALA A 656 18.80 4.54 -11.17
C ALA A 656 19.80 5.13 -10.17
N CYS A 657 19.34 6.01 -9.25
CA CYS A 657 20.16 6.53 -8.16
C CYS A 657 20.73 5.42 -7.27
N LEU A 658 19.90 4.45 -6.86
CA LEU A 658 20.34 3.31 -6.05
C LEU A 658 21.43 2.49 -6.75
N PHE A 659 21.25 2.12 -8.02
CA PHE A 659 22.21 1.30 -8.74
C PHE A 659 23.54 2.01 -8.96
N LEU A 660 23.52 3.31 -9.22
CA LEU A 660 24.73 4.13 -9.32
C LEU A 660 25.50 4.19 -7.99
N LYS A 661 24.81 4.30 -6.85
CA LYS A 661 25.45 4.20 -5.52
C LYS A 661 26.11 2.85 -5.27
N ARG A 662 25.63 1.80 -5.93
CA ARG A 662 26.12 0.42 -5.81
C ARG A 662 27.17 0.04 -6.85
N GLY A 663 27.64 0.99 -7.65
CA GLY A 663 28.69 0.76 -8.65
C GLY A 663 28.18 0.10 -9.93
N ALA A 664 26.97 0.47 -10.37
CA ALA A 664 26.50 0.11 -11.70
C ALA A 664 27.44 0.67 -12.80
N ASP A 665 27.75 -0.16 -13.79
CA ASP A 665 28.62 0.20 -14.91
C ASP A 665 27.91 1.17 -15.86
N LEU A 666 28.39 2.41 -15.87
CA LEU A 666 27.89 3.50 -16.72
C LEU A 666 28.17 3.28 -18.20
N GLY A 667 29.18 2.46 -18.54
CA GLY A 667 29.61 2.18 -19.90
C GLY A 667 29.04 0.89 -20.50
N ALA A 668 28.29 0.12 -19.72
CA ALA A 668 27.72 -1.14 -20.17
C ALA A 668 26.75 -0.91 -21.35
N ARG A 669 26.94 -1.67 -22.44
CA ARG A 669 26.12 -1.55 -23.66
C ARG A 669 25.16 -2.73 -23.80
N ASP A 670 23.91 -2.42 -24.14
CA ASP A 670 22.92 -3.43 -24.52
C ASP A 670 23.24 -4.06 -25.90
N SER A 671 22.43 -5.03 -26.32
CA SER A 671 22.56 -5.69 -27.63
C SER A 671 22.37 -4.75 -28.84
N GLU A 672 21.80 -3.57 -28.64
CA GLU A 672 21.68 -2.50 -29.64
C GLU A 672 22.86 -1.52 -29.58
N GLY A 673 23.83 -1.75 -28.68
CA GLY A 673 25.03 -0.93 -28.52
C GLY A 673 24.81 0.34 -27.69
N ARG A 674 23.68 0.47 -27.01
CA ARG A 674 23.31 1.65 -26.21
C ARG A 674 23.73 1.52 -24.76
N ASP A 675 24.34 2.58 -24.24
CA ASP A 675 24.61 2.73 -22.81
C ASP A 675 23.42 3.37 -22.07
N PRO A 676 23.37 3.33 -20.73
CA PRO A 676 22.28 3.95 -19.97
C PRO A 676 22.11 5.45 -20.27
N LEU A 677 23.18 6.20 -20.56
CA LEU A 677 23.08 7.63 -20.86
C LEU A 677 22.38 7.87 -22.20
N THR A 678 22.69 7.07 -23.21
CA THR A 678 22.04 7.11 -24.53
C THR A 678 20.54 6.83 -24.38
N ILE A 679 20.18 5.78 -23.63
CA ILE A 679 18.77 5.45 -23.36
C ILE A 679 18.06 6.59 -22.61
N ALA A 680 18.69 7.18 -21.59
CA ALA A 680 18.11 8.28 -20.82
C ALA A 680 17.84 9.52 -21.69
N MET A 681 18.73 9.80 -22.65
CA MET A 681 18.55 10.88 -23.62
C MET A 681 17.42 10.59 -24.62
N GLU A 682 17.35 9.37 -25.15
CA GLU A 682 16.28 8.93 -26.07
C GLU A 682 14.90 8.91 -25.41
N THR A 683 14.84 8.53 -24.13
CA THR A 683 13.60 8.49 -23.33
C THR A 683 13.24 9.86 -22.70
N ALA A 684 14.04 10.90 -22.95
CA ALA A 684 13.85 12.26 -22.42
C ALA A 684 13.73 12.35 -20.88
N ASN A 685 14.38 11.44 -20.14
CA ASN A 685 14.38 11.42 -18.68
C ASN A 685 15.48 12.33 -18.09
N ALA A 686 15.20 13.63 -17.94
CA ALA A 686 16.17 14.65 -17.52
C ALA A 686 16.86 14.36 -16.17
N ASP A 687 16.12 13.85 -15.18
CA ASP A 687 16.67 13.54 -13.86
C ASP A 687 17.68 12.38 -13.92
N ILE A 688 17.38 11.34 -14.72
CA ILE A 688 18.31 10.21 -14.94
C ILE A 688 19.54 10.65 -15.74
N VAL A 689 19.37 11.51 -16.76
CA VAL A 689 20.50 12.11 -17.48
C VAL A 689 21.42 12.88 -16.52
N THR A 690 20.84 13.63 -15.58
CA THR A 690 21.60 14.38 -14.57
C THR A 690 22.39 13.44 -13.67
N LEU A 691 21.75 12.41 -13.11
CA LEU A 691 22.40 11.40 -12.26
C LEU A 691 23.55 10.69 -13.00
N LEU A 692 23.34 10.27 -14.25
CA LEU A 692 24.35 9.58 -15.06
C LEU A 692 25.53 10.49 -15.42
N ARG A 693 25.29 11.76 -15.74
CA ARG A 693 26.37 12.74 -16.02
C ARG A 693 27.20 13.04 -14.77
N LEU A 694 26.54 13.22 -13.62
CA LEU A 694 27.23 13.43 -12.34
C LEU A 694 28.07 12.22 -11.96
N ALA A 695 27.52 11.00 -12.10
CA ALA A 695 28.27 9.77 -11.82
C ALA A 695 29.49 9.63 -12.74
N LYS A 696 29.35 9.97 -14.03
CA LYS A 696 30.44 9.93 -15.01
C LYS A 696 31.53 10.96 -14.73
N MET A 697 31.16 12.18 -14.32
CA MET A 697 32.12 13.19 -13.88
C MET A 697 32.92 12.70 -12.68
N ARG A 698 32.25 12.10 -11.70
CA ARG A 698 32.91 11.53 -10.51
C ARG A 698 33.87 10.38 -10.85
N GLU A 699 33.53 9.48 -11.77
CA GLU A 699 34.46 8.43 -12.22
C GLU A 699 35.74 9.03 -12.84
N ALA A 700 35.60 10.11 -13.62
CA ALA A 700 36.73 10.82 -14.22
C ALA A 700 37.59 11.56 -13.18
N GLU A 701 36.97 12.21 -12.19
CA GLU A 701 37.66 12.90 -11.09
C GLU A 701 38.37 11.91 -10.14
N ALA A 702 37.73 10.78 -9.85
CA ALA A 702 38.32 9.71 -9.06
C ALA A 702 39.53 9.09 -9.75
N ALA A 703 39.48 8.93 -11.08
CA ALA A 703 40.64 8.49 -11.88
C ALA A 703 41.81 9.50 -11.87
N GLN A 704 41.54 10.77 -11.53
CA GLN A 704 42.52 11.85 -11.39
C GLN A 704 42.98 12.07 -9.94
N GLY A 705 42.54 11.25 -8.98
CA GLY A 705 42.98 11.30 -7.59
C GLY A 705 42.41 12.45 -6.75
N GLN A 706 41.34 13.11 -7.21
CA GLN A 706 40.66 14.16 -6.46
C GLN A 706 39.63 13.56 -5.49
N THR A 707 39.71 13.91 -4.21
CA THR A 707 38.81 13.36 -3.18
C THR A 707 37.58 14.24 -2.98
N GLY A 708 36.46 13.83 -3.59
CA GLY A 708 35.09 14.00 -3.09
C GLY A 708 34.48 15.39 -3.16
N ASP A 709 33.61 15.62 -4.17
CA ASP A 709 32.66 16.74 -4.18
C ASP A 709 31.50 16.46 -3.20
N GLU A 710 31.37 17.24 -2.12
CA GLU A 710 30.23 17.15 -1.20
C GLU A 710 28.90 17.40 -1.91
N THR A 711 28.91 18.19 -2.99
CA THR A 711 27.72 18.47 -3.82
C THR A 711 27.18 17.21 -4.48
N TYR A 712 28.04 16.31 -4.96
CA TYR A 712 27.63 15.02 -5.51
C TYR A 712 26.90 14.17 -4.46
N LEU A 713 27.47 14.09 -3.25
CA LEU A 713 26.89 13.29 -2.16
C LEU A 713 25.56 13.87 -1.68
N ASP A 714 25.43 15.19 -1.64
CA ASP A 714 24.19 15.88 -1.28
C ASP A 714 23.10 15.66 -2.33
N ILE A 715 23.40 15.81 -3.63
CA ILE A 715 22.43 15.54 -4.70
C ILE A 715 21.94 14.08 -4.65
N PHE A 716 22.87 13.12 -4.54
CA PHE A 716 22.50 11.70 -4.45
C PHE A 716 21.76 11.37 -3.14
N ARG A 717 22.00 12.12 -2.05
CA ARG A 717 21.23 12.00 -0.81
C ARG A 717 19.82 12.54 -0.99
N ASP A 718 19.65 13.68 -1.65
CA ASP A 718 18.35 14.28 -1.94
C ASP A 718 17.50 13.35 -2.84
N PHE A 719 18.07 12.78 -3.90
CA PHE A 719 17.37 11.79 -4.73
C PHE A 719 16.98 10.54 -3.95
N SER A 720 17.80 10.09 -3.01
CA SER A 720 17.47 8.98 -2.12
C SER A 720 16.33 9.31 -1.16
N LEU A 721 16.36 10.50 -0.55
CA LEU A 721 15.26 10.97 0.30
C LEU A 721 13.97 11.09 -0.49
N MET A 722 14.02 11.67 -1.69
CA MET A 722 12.86 11.74 -2.58
C MET A 722 12.36 10.34 -2.98
N ALA A 723 13.24 9.43 -3.40
CA ALA A 723 12.85 8.08 -3.80
C ALA A 723 12.25 7.28 -2.65
N SER A 724 12.72 7.51 -1.43
CA SER A 724 12.23 6.84 -0.25
C SER A 724 10.92 7.48 0.24
N ASP A 725 10.94 8.77 0.59
CA ASP A 725 9.87 9.45 1.33
C ASP A 725 8.79 10.08 0.45
N ASP A 726 9.14 10.49 -0.77
CA ASP A 726 8.24 11.19 -1.70
C ASP A 726 8.40 10.69 -3.16
N PRO A 727 8.23 9.38 -3.43
CA PRO A 727 8.55 8.79 -4.74
C PRO A 727 7.79 9.42 -5.91
N GLU A 728 6.61 10.00 -5.65
CA GLU A 728 5.80 10.74 -6.63
C GLU A 728 6.54 11.95 -7.22
N LYS A 729 7.42 12.61 -6.46
CA LYS A 729 8.21 13.76 -6.94
C LYS A 729 9.18 13.39 -8.07
N LEU A 730 9.56 12.10 -8.14
CA LEU A 730 10.42 11.55 -9.18
C LEU A 730 9.63 11.03 -10.38
N SER A 731 8.30 10.88 -10.26
CA SER A 731 7.41 10.47 -11.35
C SER A 731 6.94 11.68 -12.15
N ARG A 732 7.87 12.38 -12.80
CA ARG A 732 7.53 13.39 -13.82
C ARG A 732 7.17 12.67 -15.12
N ARG A 733 5.98 12.08 -15.20
CA ARG A 733 5.48 11.59 -16.50
C ARG A 733 5.11 12.78 -17.39
N SER A 734 5.58 12.70 -18.62
CA SER A 734 5.30 13.52 -19.79
C SER A 734 3.78 13.68 -20.04
N HIS A 735 3.12 14.54 -19.29
CA HIS A 735 2.02 15.33 -19.83
C HIS A 735 2.69 16.52 -20.53
N ASP A 736 2.38 16.73 -21.82
CA ASP A 736 2.84 17.85 -22.68
C ASP A 736 3.82 17.52 -23.83
N LEU A 737 3.56 16.46 -24.59
CA LEU A 737 4.08 16.35 -25.97
C LEU A 737 3.00 16.04 -27.03
N HIS A 738 1.72 16.26 -26.72
CA HIS A 738 0.63 16.30 -27.71
C HIS A 738 -0.07 17.66 -27.73
N THR A 739 0.72 18.72 -27.91
CA THR A 739 0.24 20.00 -28.45
C THR A 739 1.44 20.76 -28.97
N LEU A 740 1.78 20.53 -30.24
CA LEU A 740 2.20 21.51 -31.24
C LEU A 740 2.15 20.87 -32.62
#